data_AF-A0A820UMA1-F1
#
_entry.id   AF-A0A820UMA1-F1
#
_cell.length_a   1.000
_cell.length_b   1.000
_cell.length_c   1.000
_cell.angle_alpha   90.00
_cell.angle_beta   90.00
_cell.angle_gamma   90.00
#
_symmetry.space_group_name_H-M   'P 1'
#
loop_
_entity.id
_entity.type
_entity.pdbx_description
1 polymer ?
#
loop_
_entity_poly.entity_id
_entity_poly.type
_entity_poly.pdbx_seq_one_letter_code
_entity_poly.pdbx_strand_id
1 'polypeptide(L)'
;MDEPQLAKVMREKEDLQLLLNKFERHMAEIQGNIKVLTNERDNLNVLYEQTKEELQRARHDLLQNAQTPKVSLAAQSILRKVESERDAAIIEARTATNERDSLRERLRIATDTALNERARCEQRIEDLQIEIRKLDNDREEILQQNHLLREQLKNFEIKLDEQSFTISQLNQELNDQKTTSSQLRYLSEEAERLVQENQRQLNLKKEELRAQEDKTLRLEKKFYELQEANKGIKDDFHVVRTTVQTLDKEKDRLCGELDLKAEENLHLIQEINSKARRIEELNMMVSELEAALDRSKDDTKQKLKEITSMRMQLDRNLEELNEYRRKLDLNARDNKRLQDDLLTVTRENQTLHQELEHVIDDKENLKLQVQEYIKEVAKCENVITQKENDRTTLFEQYRDATNQLSRAQLTLTDMESQAANLKQELLIKSADLKRFAERIEYLERELQQHLSVSQEYELQLSNMNRSLQRNEEIIKKLQIDKQNYASEITNIRDLNVTVETKKEQIIRQLTAKEIENEQLQAAISDMKIEIDMLHTQLTNEKAMVHNLEEIIGSSREKEFQSQIQAQEKDSELQLIKDRANMNDLKVQSQSKEIAALRAQIIGLETDNDRLKRQLTSERFEREKAAQDLRKLTDLTSHIDYDARYRNTSTVTTTNVHRSPTRNYSPSRSEIAQTSPTKGIDRSCSLCGDTTP
;
A
#
# COMPACT_ATOMS: atom_id res chain seq x y z
N MET A 1 -52.46 -41.96 62.65
CA MET A 1 -52.48 -40.66 63.36
C MET A 1 -51.17 -40.03 62.98
N ASP A 2 -51.21 -39.25 61.91
CA ASP A 2 -50.04 -39.13 61.06
C ASP A 2 -49.26 -37.89 61.47
N GLU A 3 -47.94 -38.03 61.58
CA GLU A 3 -47.02 -37.02 62.11
C GLU A 3 -47.24 -35.59 61.56
N PRO A 4 -47.47 -35.36 60.24
CA PRO A 4 -47.77 -34.01 59.74
C PRO A 4 -49.13 -33.44 60.18
N GLN A 5 -50.12 -34.27 60.50
CA GLN A 5 -51.41 -33.81 61.04
C GLN A 5 -51.24 -33.32 62.49
N LEU A 6 -50.44 -34.05 63.30
CA LEU A 6 -50.13 -33.64 64.67
C LEU A 6 -49.37 -32.31 64.70
N ALA A 7 -48.38 -32.14 63.81
CA ALA A 7 -47.63 -30.89 63.69
C ALA A 7 -48.52 -29.68 63.30
N LYS A 8 -49.52 -29.89 62.44
CA LYS A 8 -50.49 -28.84 62.09
C LYS A 8 -51.37 -28.44 63.28
N VAL A 9 -51.95 -29.42 63.99
CA VAL A 9 -52.80 -29.17 65.16
C VAL A 9 -52.01 -28.49 66.29
N MET A 10 -50.72 -28.81 66.45
CA MET A 10 -49.85 -28.11 67.39
C MET A 10 -49.66 -26.62 67.05
N ARG A 11 -49.44 -26.26 65.78
CA ARG A 11 -49.39 -24.85 65.36
C ARG A 11 -50.72 -24.13 65.55
N GLU A 12 -51.83 -24.74 65.14
CA GLU A 12 -53.17 -24.14 65.32
C GLU A 12 -53.49 -23.91 66.80
N LYS A 13 -53.02 -24.78 67.69
CA LYS A 13 -53.06 -24.58 69.15
C LYS A 13 -52.14 -23.44 69.60
N GLU A 14 -50.91 -23.35 69.11
CA GLU A 14 -49.95 -22.29 69.46
C GLU A 14 -50.44 -20.90 69.01
N ASP A 15 -51.00 -20.78 67.81
CA ASP A 15 -51.61 -19.55 67.28
C ASP A 15 -52.83 -19.12 68.11
N LEU A 16 -53.70 -20.06 68.49
CA LEU A 16 -54.83 -19.79 69.39
C LEU A 16 -54.36 -19.39 70.80
N GLN A 17 -53.29 -20.02 71.31
CA GLN A 17 -52.68 -19.67 72.59
C GLN A 17 -52.08 -18.25 72.55
N LEU A 18 -51.43 -17.86 71.45
CA LEU A 18 -50.92 -16.51 71.21
C LEU A 18 -52.03 -15.46 71.09
N LEU A 19 -53.14 -15.82 70.45
CA LEU A 19 -54.32 -14.95 70.32
C LEU A 19 -55.01 -14.74 71.68
N LEU A 20 -55.17 -15.79 72.49
CA LEU A 20 -55.69 -15.69 73.85
C LEU A 20 -54.81 -14.79 74.73
N ASN A 21 -53.49 -14.97 74.70
CA ASN A 21 -52.52 -14.11 75.40
C ASN A 21 -52.64 -12.62 74.99
N LYS A 22 -52.99 -12.33 73.73
CA LYS A 22 -53.26 -10.94 73.29
C LYS A 22 -54.55 -10.39 73.89
N PHE A 23 -55.64 -11.16 73.89
CA PHE A 23 -56.90 -10.75 74.50
C PHE A 23 -56.78 -10.54 76.01
N GLU A 24 -56.05 -11.40 76.73
CA GLU A 24 -55.82 -11.26 78.17
C GLU A 24 -55.06 -9.97 78.52
N ARG A 25 -54.01 -9.62 77.73
CA ARG A 25 -53.30 -8.34 77.88
C ARG A 25 -54.21 -7.14 77.61
N HIS A 26 -54.98 -7.19 76.53
CA HIS A 26 -55.89 -6.10 76.15
C HIS A 26 -57.02 -5.90 77.17
N MET A 27 -57.47 -6.98 77.83
CA MET A 27 -58.37 -6.93 78.98
C MET A 27 -57.73 -6.27 80.20
N ALA A 28 -56.48 -6.63 80.53
CA ALA A 28 -55.74 -6.03 81.64
C ALA A 28 -55.49 -4.52 81.42
N GLU A 29 -55.19 -4.12 80.18
CA GLU A 29 -54.99 -2.72 79.79
C GLU A 29 -56.29 -1.89 79.91
N ILE A 30 -57.43 -2.43 79.45
CA ILE A 30 -58.74 -1.80 79.66
C ILE A 30 -59.05 -1.66 81.16
N GLN A 31 -58.79 -2.68 81.98
CA GLN A 31 -58.96 -2.60 83.43
C GLN A 31 -58.03 -1.58 84.10
N GLY A 32 -56.82 -1.38 83.57
CA GLY A 32 -55.90 -0.32 83.98
C GLY A 32 -56.46 1.07 83.69
N ASN A 33 -56.89 1.30 82.44
CA ASN A 33 -57.45 2.59 82.01
C ASN A 33 -58.73 2.97 82.79
N ILE A 34 -59.59 2.00 83.10
CA ILE A 34 -60.77 2.23 83.96
C ILE A 34 -60.36 2.73 85.36
N LYS A 35 -59.29 2.21 85.96
CA LYS A 35 -58.79 2.69 87.27
C LYS A 35 -58.25 4.12 87.18
N VAL A 36 -57.50 4.45 86.13
CA VAL A 36 -56.97 5.81 85.93
C VAL A 36 -58.10 6.82 85.77
N LEU A 37 -59.06 6.57 84.87
CA LEU A 37 -60.23 7.43 84.65
C LEU A 37 -61.12 7.56 85.90
N THR A 38 -61.18 6.54 86.76
CA THR A 38 -61.88 6.61 88.05
C THR A 38 -61.19 7.58 89.00
N ASN A 39 -59.86 7.51 89.13
CA ASN A 39 -59.08 8.45 89.95
C ASN A 39 -59.15 9.89 89.40
N GLU A 40 -59.10 10.08 88.08
CA GLU A 40 -59.18 11.42 87.46
C GLU A 40 -60.54 12.08 87.72
N ARG A 41 -61.65 11.32 87.56
CA ARG A 41 -62.99 11.76 87.93
C ARG A 41 -63.06 12.22 89.40
N ASP A 42 -62.51 11.42 90.31
CA ASP A 42 -62.63 11.70 91.75
C ASP A 42 -61.75 12.88 92.18
N ASN A 43 -60.56 13.05 91.59
CA ASN A 43 -59.74 14.25 91.76
C ASN A 43 -60.43 15.52 91.22
N LEU A 44 -61.09 15.44 90.06
CA LEU A 44 -61.82 16.58 89.49
C LEU A 44 -63.02 16.99 90.35
N ASN A 45 -63.74 16.01 90.93
CA ASN A 45 -64.82 16.29 91.89
C ASN A 45 -64.32 17.05 93.14
N VAL A 46 -63.14 16.69 93.67
CA VAL A 46 -62.52 17.41 94.80
C VAL A 46 -62.16 18.86 94.43
N LEU A 47 -61.53 19.07 93.26
CA LEU A 47 -61.16 20.41 92.78
C LEU A 47 -62.40 21.31 92.52
N TYR A 48 -63.50 20.71 92.05
CA TYR A 48 -64.76 21.41 91.80
C TYR A 48 -65.39 21.94 93.10
N GLU A 49 -65.44 21.13 94.16
CA GLU A 49 -65.98 21.58 95.46
C GLU A 49 -65.05 22.62 96.14
N GLN A 50 -63.73 22.49 96.02
CA GLN A 50 -62.78 23.48 96.53
C GLN A 50 -62.97 24.88 95.90
N THR A 51 -62.99 24.96 94.56
CA THR A 51 -63.16 26.24 93.84
C THR A 51 -64.55 26.87 94.08
N LYS A 52 -65.57 26.04 94.32
CA LYS A 52 -66.93 26.44 94.70
C LYS A 52 -67.02 27.04 96.11
N GLU A 53 -66.16 26.64 97.05
CA GLU A 53 -66.03 27.32 98.35
C GLU A 53 -65.31 28.68 98.21
N GLU A 54 -64.20 28.73 97.47
CA GLU A 54 -63.40 29.96 97.35
C GLU A 54 -64.19 31.12 96.73
N LEU A 55 -65.02 30.81 95.73
CA LEU A 55 -65.94 31.78 95.12
C LEU A 55 -66.98 32.34 96.12
N GLN A 56 -67.34 31.60 97.17
CA GLN A 56 -68.23 32.10 98.23
C GLN A 56 -67.49 33.04 99.19
N ARG A 57 -66.23 32.73 99.54
CA ARG A 57 -65.38 33.58 100.39
C ARG A 57 -65.13 34.95 99.73
N ALA A 58 -64.68 34.96 98.47
CA ALA A 58 -64.38 36.18 97.72
C ALA A 58 -65.59 37.12 97.51
N ARG A 59 -66.82 36.59 97.59
CA ARG A 59 -68.06 37.38 97.54
C ARG A 59 -68.45 38.00 98.88
N HIS A 60 -67.85 37.56 99.99
CA HIS A 60 -68.10 38.12 101.32
C HIS A 60 -67.25 39.37 101.56
N ASP A 61 -65.94 39.29 101.29
CA ASP A 61 -64.97 40.33 101.64
C ASP A 61 -65.19 41.66 100.89
N LEU A 62 -65.70 41.59 99.64
CA LEU A 62 -65.83 42.76 98.76
C LEU A 62 -66.94 43.75 99.17
N LEU A 63 -67.77 43.41 100.17
CA LEU A 63 -68.94 44.19 100.56
C LEU A 63 -68.71 45.15 101.74
N GLN A 64 -67.56 45.12 102.42
CA GLN A 64 -67.48 45.64 103.79
C GLN A 64 -66.91 47.07 104.00
N ASN A 65 -66.15 47.69 103.07
CA ASN A 65 -65.41 48.93 103.39
C ASN A 65 -65.28 49.97 102.24
N ALA A 66 -65.80 51.20 102.46
CA ALA A 66 -65.42 52.42 101.72
C ALA A 66 -65.90 53.73 102.42
N GLN A 67 -65.04 54.77 102.56
CA GLN A 67 -65.30 56.21 102.21
C GLN A 67 -64.30 57.27 102.79
N THR A 68 -63.53 57.92 101.89
CA THR A 68 -63.20 59.39 101.75
C THR A 68 -62.51 60.28 102.84
N PRO A 69 -61.36 60.93 102.49
CA PRO A 69 -60.90 62.27 102.97
C PRO A 69 -60.19 63.19 101.90
N LYS A 70 -59.90 64.50 102.17
CA LYS A 70 -59.17 65.48 101.28
C LYS A 70 -58.41 66.64 102.01
N VAL A 71 -57.50 67.40 101.34
CA VAL A 71 -56.55 68.44 101.89
C VAL A 71 -56.34 69.69 100.96
N SER A 72 -55.49 70.69 101.31
CA SER A 72 -55.55 72.15 100.97
C SER A 72 -54.37 72.81 100.18
N LEU A 73 -54.45 74.15 99.99
CA LEU A 73 -53.89 75.02 98.92
C LEU A 73 -52.37 75.07 98.71
N ALA A 74 -51.51 74.89 99.72
CA ALA A 74 -50.06 74.89 99.50
C ALA A 74 -49.62 73.74 98.56
N ALA A 75 -50.38 72.63 98.60
CA ALA A 75 -50.26 71.55 97.65
C ALA A 75 -50.59 71.98 96.21
N GLN A 76 -51.33 73.06 95.96
CA GLN A 76 -51.81 73.42 94.62
C GLN A 76 -50.72 74.01 93.70
N SER A 77 -49.69 74.66 94.26
CA SER A 77 -48.51 75.10 93.50
C SER A 77 -47.56 73.93 93.21
N ILE A 78 -47.37 73.05 94.21
CA ILE A 78 -46.62 71.80 94.06
C ILE A 78 -47.32 70.89 93.04
N LEU A 79 -48.65 70.76 93.11
CA LEU A 79 -49.48 70.05 92.14
C LEU A 79 -49.26 70.58 90.73
N ARG A 80 -49.21 71.90 90.49
CA ARG A 80 -48.93 72.41 89.13
C ARG A 80 -47.55 72.02 88.59
N LYS A 81 -46.51 71.98 89.42
CA LYS A 81 -45.20 71.44 89.00
C LYS A 81 -45.28 69.94 88.74
N VAL A 82 -45.83 69.18 89.68
CA VAL A 82 -46.04 67.73 89.57
C VAL A 82 -46.95 67.37 88.38
N GLU A 83 -47.91 68.23 88.01
CA GLU A 83 -48.75 68.12 86.81
C GLU A 83 -47.92 68.31 85.54
N SER A 84 -47.06 69.34 85.48
CA SER A 84 -46.16 69.54 84.33
C SER A 84 -45.08 68.45 84.20
N GLU A 85 -44.55 67.96 85.32
CA GLU A 85 -43.57 66.87 85.39
C GLU A 85 -44.25 65.53 85.03
N ARG A 86 -45.47 65.28 85.50
CA ARG A 86 -46.35 64.17 85.08
C ARG A 86 -46.63 64.24 83.59
N ASP A 87 -47.00 65.39 83.05
CA ASP A 87 -47.40 65.51 81.64
C ASP A 87 -46.20 65.38 80.70
N ALA A 88 -45.01 65.84 81.11
CA ALA A 88 -43.75 65.52 80.45
C ALA A 88 -43.45 64.01 80.50
N ALA A 89 -43.55 63.38 81.67
CA ALA A 89 -43.35 61.94 81.84
C ALA A 89 -44.40 61.10 81.08
N ILE A 90 -45.63 61.60 80.89
CA ILE A 90 -46.66 60.96 80.05
C ILE A 90 -46.27 61.04 78.57
N ILE A 91 -45.68 62.15 78.12
CA ILE A 91 -45.17 62.28 76.74
C ILE A 91 -43.98 61.34 76.54
N GLU A 92 -43.02 61.30 77.47
CA GLU A 92 -41.86 60.41 77.43
C GLU A 92 -42.26 58.92 77.50
N ALA A 93 -43.22 58.56 78.37
CA ALA A 93 -43.75 57.21 78.42
C ALA A 93 -44.49 56.81 77.13
N ARG A 94 -45.12 57.78 76.42
CA ARG A 94 -45.73 57.56 75.10
C ARG A 94 -44.70 57.40 74.00
N THR A 95 -43.63 58.19 73.96
CA THR A 95 -42.54 58.00 72.98
C THR A 95 -41.82 56.67 73.21
N ALA A 96 -41.47 56.35 74.46
CA ALA A 96 -40.89 55.05 74.81
C ALA A 96 -41.83 53.86 74.50
N THR A 97 -43.15 54.03 74.65
CA THR A 97 -44.14 53.02 74.23
C THR A 97 -44.15 52.84 72.71
N ASN A 98 -44.19 53.93 71.93
CA ASN A 98 -44.15 53.88 70.47
C ASN A 98 -42.84 53.29 69.93
N GLU A 99 -41.71 53.61 70.55
CA GLU A 99 -40.39 53.06 70.22
C GLU A 99 -40.30 51.57 70.56
N ARG A 100 -40.77 51.16 71.74
CA ARG A 100 -40.89 49.75 72.15
C ARG A 100 -41.73 48.95 71.15
N ASP A 101 -42.87 49.48 70.73
CA ASP A 101 -43.77 48.76 69.83
C ASP A 101 -43.27 48.79 68.37
N SER A 102 -42.57 49.85 67.94
CA SER A 102 -41.77 49.87 66.70
C SER A 102 -40.62 48.86 66.70
N LEU A 103 -39.94 48.67 67.84
CA LEU A 103 -38.89 47.67 68.02
C LEU A 103 -39.48 46.24 68.02
N ARG A 104 -40.65 46.04 68.63
CA ARG A 104 -41.39 44.77 68.60
C ARG A 104 -41.86 44.40 67.21
N GLU A 105 -42.40 45.35 66.44
CA GLU A 105 -42.83 45.07 65.06
C GLU A 105 -41.63 44.78 64.15
N ARG A 106 -40.53 45.53 64.28
CA ARG A 106 -39.27 45.22 63.57
C ARG A 106 -38.69 43.86 63.97
N LEU A 107 -38.75 43.50 65.25
CA LEU A 107 -38.34 42.17 65.71
C LEU A 107 -39.25 41.08 65.14
N ARG A 108 -40.58 41.27 65.13
CA ARG A 108 -41.51 40.31 64.55
C ARG A 108 -41.26 40.13 63.06
N ILE A 109 -41.13 41.22 62.30
CA ILE A 109 -40.78 41.16 60.87
C ILE A 109 -39.46 40.40 60.67
N ALA A 110 -38.42 40.67 61.47
CA ALA A 110 -37.14 39.98 61.37
C ALA A 110 -37.23 38.48 61.71
N THR A 111 -38.03 38.08 62.71
CA THR A 111 -38.29 36.66 63.01
C THR A 111 -39.14 36.01 61.92
N ASP A 112 -40.15 36.71 61.41
CA ASP A 112 -41.03 36.24 60.34
C ASP A 112 -40.20 36.00 59.05
N THR A 113 -39.28 36.91 58.69
CA THR A 113 -38.37 36.70 57.55
C THR A 113 -37.40 35.54 57.80
N ALA A 114 -36.77 35.46 58.98
CA ALA A 114 -35.83 34.39 59.29
C ALA A 114 -36.48 33.00 59.31
N LEU A 115 -37.73 32.88 59.78
CA LEU A 115 -38.51 31.65 59.72
C LEU A 115 -38.89 31.28 58.28
N ASN A 116 -39.27 32.25 57.45
CA ASN A 116 -39.56 32.01 56.02
C ASN A 116 -38.31 31.61 55.22
N GLU A 117 -37.16 32.22 55.49
CA GLU A 117 -35.87 31.85 54.88
C GLU A 117 -35.43 30.46 55.32
N ARG A 118 -35.55 30.16 56.63
CA ARG A 118 -35.29 28.83 57.18
C ARG A 118 -36.17 27.76 56.51
N ALA A 119 -37.49 27.99 56.41
CA ALA A 119 -38.40 27.04 55.78
C ALA A 119 -38.08 26.78 54.29
N ARG A 120 -37.62 27.81 53.56
CA ARG A 120 -37.12 27.65 52.17
C ARG A 120 -35.84 26.82 52.10
N CYS A 121 -34.93 27.00 53.04
CA CYS A 121 -33.71 26.18 53.13
C CYS A 121 -34.02 24.74 53.52
N GLU A 122 -34.95 24.51 54.46
CA GLU A 122 -35.41 23.18 54.86
C GLU A 122 -36.09 22.45 53.69
N GLN A 123 -37.02 23.11 52.97
CA GLN A 123 -37.61 22.56 51.73
C GLN A 123 -36.54 22.22 50.68
N ARG A 124 -35.57 23.11 50.44
CA ARG A 124 -34.52 22.84 49.44
C ARG A 124 -33.60 21.69 49.86
N ILE A 125 -33.40 21.47 51.16
CA ILE A 125 -32.68 20.29 51.68
C ILE A 125 -33.51 19.01 51.45
N GLU A 126 -34.83 19.05 51.67
CA GLU A 126 -35.72 17.91 51.38
C GLU A 126 -35.76 17.58 49.88
N ASP A 127 -35.88 18.59 49.01
CA ASP A 127 -35.83 18.42 47.55
C ASP A 127 -34.52 17.74 47.11
N LEU A 128 -33.38 18.20 47.64
CA LEU A 128 -32.05 17.64 47.36
C LEU A 128 -31.89 16.23 47.93
N GLN A 129 -32.47 15.91 49.09
CA GLN A 129 -32.48 14.54 49.61
C GLN A 129 -33.32 13.59 48.73
N ILE A 130 -34.43 14.07 48.17
CA ILE A 130 -35.25 13.30 47.22
C ILE A 130 -34.49 13.09 45.90
N GLU A 131 -33.77 14.12 45.43
CA GLU A 131 -32.91 14.06 44.24
C GLU A 131 -31.76 13.05 44.43
N ILE A 132 -31.05 13.10 45.56
CA ILE A 132 -29.99 12.14 45.91
C ILE A 132 -30.53 10.69 45.95
N ARG A 133 -31.65 10.45 46.64
CA ARG A 133 -32.25 9.10 46.72
C ARG A 133 -32.66 8.54 45.36
N LYS A 134 -33.08 9.39 44.41
CA LYS A 134 -33.34 8.97 43.03
C LYS A 134 -32.03 8.58 42.33
N LEU A 135 -31.01 9.43 42.39
CA LEU A 135 -29.71 9.17 41.76
C LEU A 135 -29.00 7.93 42.33
N ASP A 136 -29.17 7.63 43.62
CA ASP A 136 -28.68 6.38 44.21
C ASP A 136 -29.46 5.15 43.71
N ASN A 137 -30.79 5.22 43.61
CA ASN A 137 -31.60 4.15 43.00
C ASN A 137 -31.22 3.93 41.52
N ASP A 138 -31.17 4.98 40.71
CA ASP A 138 -30.80 4.94 39.30
C ASP A 138 -29.40 4.30 39.13
N ARG A 139 -28.47 4.63 40.03
CA ARG A 139 -27.12 4.06 40.09
C ARG A 139 -27.14 2.58 40.48
N GLU A 140 -27.97 2.14 41.42
CA GLU A 140 -28.12 0.73 41.76
C GLU A 140 -28.74 -0.08 40.61
N GLU A 141 -29.73 0.46 39.91
CA GLU A 141 -30.31 -0.15 38.70
C GLU A 141 -29.26 -0.30 37.58
N ILE A 142 -28.46 0.74 37.31
CA ILE A 142 -27.37 0.69 36.32
C ILE A 142 -26.29 -0.34 36.72
N LEU A 143 -25.98 -0.47 38.02
CA LEU A 143 -25.03 -1.49 38.51
C LEU A 143 -25.57 -2.91 38.33
N GLN A 144 -26.86 -3.15 38.60
CA GLN A 144 -27.52 -4.44 38.36
C GLN A 144 -27.56 -4.78 36.86
N GLN A 145 -27.89 -3.82 36.00
CA GLN A 145 -27.84 -3.99 34.54
C GLN A 145 -26.42 -4.31 34.06
N ASN A 146 -25.40 -3.64 34.62
CA ASN A 146 -24.00 -3.90 34.27
C ASN A 146 -23.52 -5.29 34.73
N HIS A 147 -24.03 -5.80 35.86
CA HIS A 147 -23.78 -7.19 36.30
C HIS A 147 -24.38 -8.20 35.30
N LEU A 148 -25.67 -8.04 34.97
CA LEU A 148 -26.38 -8.90 34.03
C LEU A 148 -25.70 -8.94 32.65
N LEU A 149 -25.27 -7.78 32.13
CA LEU A 149 -24.54 -7.69 30.87
C LEU A 149 -23.17 -8.40 30.92
N ARG A 150 -22.45 -8.37 32.05
CA ARG A 150 -21.19 -9.12 32.23
C ARG A 150 -21.44 -10.64 32.27
N GLU A 151 -22.50 -11.08 32.93
CA GLU A 151 -22.87 -12.51 32.93
C GLU A 151 -23.31 -12.98 31.55
N GLN A 152 -24.06 -12.15 30.80
CA GLN A 152 -24.41 -12.43 29.42
C GLN A 152 -23.16 -12.52 28.52
N LEU A 153 -22.24 -11.56 28.61
CA LEU A 153 -20.97 -11.60 27.87
C LEU A 153 -20.18 -12.88 28.18
N LYS A 154 -19.99 -13.23 29.46
CA LYS A 154 -19.32 -14.47 29.88
C LYS A 154 -20.02 -15.73 29.33
N ASN A 155 -21.34 -15.74 29.28
CA ASN A 155 -22.11 -16.83 28.69
C ASN A 155 -22.01 -16.89 27.15
N PHE A 156 -21.68 -15.78 26.47
CA PHE A 156 -21.34 -15.77 25.05
C PHE A 156 -19.88 -16.17 24.79
N GLU A 157 -18.94 -15.78 25.66
CA GLU A 157 -17.54 -16.22 25.62
C GLU A 157 -17.44 -17.75 25.73
N ILE A 158 -18.11 -18.36 26.71
CA ILE A 158 -18.16 -19.82 26.88
C ILE A 158 -18.73 -20.51 25.62
N LYS A 159 -19.81 -19.99 25.04
CA LYS A 159 -20.40 -20.54 23.80
C LYS A 159 -19.48 -20.38 22.59
N LEU A 160 -18.69 -19.32 22.53
CA LEU A 160 -17.72 -19.08 21.47
C LEU A 160 -16.57 -20.09 21.57
N ASP A 161 -16.09 -20.38 22.78
CA ASP A 161 -15.10 -21.42 23.04
C ASP A 161 -15.64 -22.83 22.70
N GLU A 162 -16.87 -23.15 23.09
CA GLU A 162 -17.57 -24.40 22.73
C GLU A 162 -17.71 -24.57 21.21
N GLN A 163 -18.08 -23.51 20.49
CA GLN A 163 -18.18 -23.51 19.02
C GLN A 163 -16.81 -23.62 18.37
N SER A 164 -15.80 -22.89 18.87
CA SER A 164 -14.41 -22.96 18.40
C SER A 164 -13.83 -24.37 18.54
N PHE A 165 -14.06 -25.02 19.69
CA PHE A 165 -13.69 -26.41 19.93
C PHE A 165 -14.41 -27.37 18.97
N THR A 166 -15.71 -27.21 18.79
CA THR A 166 -16.51 -28.03 17.85
C THR A 166 -16.02 -27.87 16.41
N ILE A 167 -15.70 -26.65 15.96
CA ILE A 167 -15.11 -26.37 14.65
C ILE A 167 -13.72 -27.01 14.51
N SER A 168 -12.91 -27.03 15.58
CA SER A 168 -11.62 -27.72 15.60
C SER A 168 -11.79 -29.24 15.39
N GLN A 169 -12.73 -29.86 16.10
CA GLN A 169 -13.05 -31.29 15.95
C GLN A 169 -13.53 -31.61 14.52
N LEU A 170 -14.48 -30.85 13.98
CA LEU A 170 -14.99 -31.06 12.62
C LEU A 170 -13.91 -30.87 11.54
N ASN A 171 -12.94 -29.97 11.75
CA ASN A 171 -11.79 -29.82 10.85
C ASN A 171 -10.82 -31.01 10.94
N GLN A 172 -10.63 -31.60 12.13
CA GLN A 172 -9.86 -32.83 12.28
C GLN A 172 -10.56 -34.00 11.59
N GLU A 173 -11.85 -34.22 11.84
CA GLU A 173 -12.64 -35.28 11.18
C GLU A 173 -12.63 -35.13 9.64
N LEU A 174 -12.75 -33.90 9.13
CA LEU A 174 -12.63 -33.62 7.70
C LEU A 174 -11.23 -33.92 7.14
N ASN A 175 -10.18 -33.74 7.94
CA ASN A 175 -8.82 -34.10 7.54
C ASN A 175 -8.62 -35.62 7.53
N ASP A 176 -9.18 -36.33 8.50
CA ASP A 176 -9.13 -37.79 8.58
C ASP A 176 -9.98 -38.44 7.46
N GLN A 177 -11.09 -37.82 7.07
CA GLN A 177 -11.84 -38.19 5.86
C GLN A 177 -11.05 -37.92 4.57
N LYS A 178 -10.25 -36.85 4.49
CA LYS A 178 -9.38 -36.57 3.33
C LYS A 178 -8.23 -37.57 3.22
N THR A 179 -7.59 -37.96 4.32
CA THR A 179 -6.50 -38.95 4.30
C THR A 179 -7.02 -40.34 3.94
N THR A 180 -8.13 -40.78 4.55
CA THR A 180 -8.77 -42.06 4.20
C THR A 180 -9.30 -42.08 2.76
N SER A 181 -9.90 -40.99 2.25
CA SER A 181 -10.28 -40.88 0.84
C SER A 181 -9.08 -40.97 -0.11
N SER A 182 -7.94 -40.38 0.27
CA SER A 182 -6.70 -40.46 -0.51
C SER A 182 -6.11 -41.88 -0.51
N GLN A 183 -6.16 -42.58 0.62
CA GLN A 183 -5.77 -43.99 0.74
C GLN A 183 -6.66 -44.90 -0.12
N LEU A 184 -7.98 -44.70 -0.08
CA LEU A 184 -8.93 -45.46 -0.90
C LEU A 184 -8.72 -45.21 -2.41
N ARG A 185 -8.39 -43.98 -2.81
CA ARG A 185 -8.01 -43.68 -4.20
C ARG A 185 -6.75 -44.44 -4.61
N TYR A 186 -5.68 -44.38 -3.81
CA TYR A 186 -4.44 -45.12 -4.07
C TYR A 186 -4.68 -46.64 -4.21
N LEU A 187 -5.54 -47.21 -3.35
CA LEU A 187 -5.93 -48.63 -3.45
C LEU A 187 -6.74 -48.94 -4.72
N SER A 188 -7.57 -48.01 -5.21
CA SER A 188 -8.26 -48.14 -6.51
C SER A 188 -7.28 -48.09 -7.68
N GLU A 189 -6.37 -47.12 -7.68
CA GLU A 189 -5.33 -46.95 -8.71
C GLU A 189 -4.40 -48.19 -8.77
N GLU A 190 -4.03 -48.75 -7.62
CA GLU A 190 -3.26 -50.00 -7.54
C GLU A 190 -4.08 -51.21 -8.01
N ALA A 191 -5.35 -51.32 -7.64
CA ALA A 191 -6.22 -52.39 -8.11
C ALA A 191 -6.43 -52.34 -9.64
N GLU A 192 -6.63 -51.15 -10.20
CA GLU A 192 -6.70 -50.93 -11.65
C GLU A 192 -5.39 -51.31 -12.35
N ARG A 193 -4.23 -50.94 -11.79
CA ARG A 193 -2.91 -51.35 -12.29
C ARG A 193 -2.74 -52.87 -12.29
N LEU A 194 -3.13 -53.55 -11.21
CA LEU A 194 -3.09 -55.01 -11.11
C LEU A 194 -4.06 -55.69 -12.08
N VAL A 195 -5.24 -55.12 -12.32
CA VAL A 195 -6.18 -55.61 -13.34
C VAL A 195 -5.60 -55.46 -14.75
N GLN A 196 -4.96 -54.33 -15.06
CA GLN A 196 -4.31 -54.09 -16.35
C GLN A 196 -3.15 -55.07 -16.59
N GLU A 197 -2.29 -55.30 -15.58
CA GLU A 197 -1.19 -56.27 -15.69
C GLU A 197 -1.71 -57.71 -15.82
N ASN A 198 -2.70 -58.12 -15.02
CA ASN A 198 -3.33 -59.44 -15.18
C ASN A 198 -3.98 -59.61 -16.56
N GLN A 199 -4.60 -58.57 -17.11
CA GLN A 199 -5.17 -58.59 -18.46
C GLN A 199 -4.09 -58.69 -19.55
N ARG A 200 -2.92 -58.06 -19.35
CA ARG A 200 -1.75 -58.18 -20.23
C ARG A 200 -1.16 -59.59 -20.18
N GLN A 201 -0.96 -60.15 -18.99
CA GLN A 201 -0.49 -61.53 -18.79
C GLN A 201 -1.47 -62.55 -19.39
N LEU A 202 -2.78 -62.37 -19.20
CA LEU A 202 -3.82 -63.21 -19.82
C LEU A 202 -3.78 -63.14 -21.35
N ASN A 203 -3.48 -61.98 -21.94
CA ASN A 203 -3.34 -61.85 -23.40
C ASN A 203 -2.08 -62.56 -23.90
N LEU A 204 -0.94 -62.41 -23.22
CA LEU A 204 0.28 -63.17 -23.51
C LEU A 204 0.04 -64.69 -23.41
N LYS A 205 -0.69 -65.16 -22.40
CA LYS A 205 -1.03 -66.60 -22.29
C LYS A 205 -2.02 -67.09 -23.35
N LYS A 206 -2.92 -66.23 -23.87
CA LYS A 206 -3.73 -66.56 -25.06
C LYS A 206 -2.88 -66.65 -26.33
N GLU A 207 -1.86 -65.81 -26.47
CA GLU A 207 -0.93 -65.85 -27.61
C GLU A 207 0.01 -67.06 -27.55
N GLU A 208 0.56 -67.37 -26.37
CA GLU A 208 1.31 -68.62 -26.12
C GLU A 208 0.45 -69.87 -26.39
N LEU A 209 -0.79 -69.90 -25.91
CA LEU A 209 -1.72 -71.01 -26.14
C LEU A 209 -1.98 -71.19 -27.63
N ARG A 210 -2.35 -70.13 -28.34
CA ARG A 210 -2.52 -70.14 -29.81
C ARG A 210 -1.27 -70.66 -30.51
N ALA A 211 -0.08 -70.24 -30.10
CA ALA A 211 1.17 -70.73 -30.68
C ALA A 211 1.42 -72.23 -30.42
N GLN A 212 0.97 -72.79 -29.28
CA GLN A 212 0.99 -74.24 -29.06
C GLN A 212 -0.13 -74.98 -29.80
N GLU A 213 -1.32 -74.40 -29.96
CA GLU A 213 -2.41 -74.95 -30.80
C GLU A 213 -1.94 -75.04 -32.26
N ASP A 214 -1.39 -73.96 -32.81
CA ASP A 214 -0.84 -73.88 -34.17
C ASP A 214 0.31 -74.89 -34.38
N LYS A 215 1.18 -75.05 -33.37
CA LYS A 215 2.24 -76.06 -33.36
C LYS A 215 1.69 -77.48 -33.28
N THR A 216 0.62 -77.70 -32.51
CA THR A 216 -0.04 -79.00 -32.37
C THR A 216 -0.69 -79.39 -33.70
N LEU A 217 -1.44 -78.50 -34.34
CA LEU A 217 -2.01 -78.71 -35.67
C LEU A 217 -0.94 -79.05 -36.73
N ARG A 218 0.23 -78.37 -36.67
CA ARG A 218 1.38 -78.68 -37.53
C ARG A 218 2.01 -80.05 -37.22
N LEU A 219 2.01 -80.47 -35.95
CA LEU A 219 2.50 -81.79 -35.53
C LEU A 219 1.52 -82.92 -35.86
N GLU A 220 0.21 -82.68 -35.74
CA GLU A 220 -0.86 -83.59 -36.17
C GLU A 220 -0.84 -83.79 -37.68
N LYS A 221 -0.70 -82.70 -38.46
CA LYS A 221 -0.52 -82.78 -39.92
C LYS A 221 0.73 -83.59 -40.28
N LYS A 222 1.86 -83.34 -39.62
CA LYS A 222 3.08 -84.15 -39.78
C LYS A 222 2.92 -85.60 -39.34
N PHE A 223 2.16 -85.87 -38.28
CA PHE A 223 1.88 -87.22 -37.83
C PHE A 223 1.04 -87.97 -38.86
N TYR A 224 0.03 -87.32 -39.45
CA TYR A 224 -0.77 -87.89 -40.53
C TYR A 224 0.06 -88.14 -41.81
N GLU A 225 0.90 -87.17 -42.21
CA GLU A 225 1.87 -87.32 -43.32
C GLU A 225 2.83 -88.49 -43.06
N LEU A 226 3.38 -88.61 -41.85
CA LEU A 226 4.24 -89.72 -41.43
C LEU A 226 3.47 -91.05 -41.29
N GLN A 227 2.18 -91.03 -40.96
CA GLN A 227 1.35 -92.23 -40.84
C GLN A 227 1.04 -92.81 -42.21
N GLU A 228 0.66 -91.99 -43.18
CA GLU A 228 0.48 -92.41 -44.57
C GLU A 228 1.83 -92.79 -45.22
N ALA A 229 2.94 -92.10 -44.91
CA ALA A 229 4.26 -92.52 -45.35
C ALA A 229 4.71 -93.85 -44.71
N ASN A 230 4.41 -94.10 -43.43
CA ASN A 230 4.72 -95.35 -42.73
C ASN A 230 3.85 -96.52 -43.24
N LYS A 231 2.60 -96.24 -43.61
CA LYS A 231 1.73 -97.16 -44.35
C LYS A 231 2.30 -97.49 -45.73
N GLY A 232 2.69 -96.48 -46.52
CA GLY A 232 3.41 -96.68 -47.79
C GLY A 232 4.68 -97.51 -47.62
N ILE A 233 5.53 -97.20 -46.63
CA ILE A 233 6.73 -97.98 -46.29
C ILE A 233 6.40 -99.41 -45.82
N LYS A 234 5.23 -99.67 -45.22
CA LYS A 234 4.77 -101.03 -44.88
C LYS A 234 4.27 -101.79 -46.09
N ASP A 235 3.59 -101.12 -47.02
CA ASP A 235 3.14 -101.70 -48.28
C ASP A 235 4.36 -102.02 -49.16
N ASP A 236 5.30 -101.07 -49.30
CA ASP A 236 6.61 -101.25 -49.93
C ASP A 236 7.44 -102.32 -49.22
N PHE A 237 7.46 -102.38 -47.88
CA PHE A 237 8.13 -103.45 -47.15
C PHE A 237 7.44 -104.80 -47.34
N HIS A 238 6.12 -104.85 -47.54
CA HIS A 238 5.44 -106.08 -47.94
C HIS A 238 5.89 -106.51 -49.34
N VAL A 239 5.97 -105.58 -50.31
CA VAL A 239 6.50 -105.85 -51.66
C VAL A 239 7.95 -106.30 -51.59
N VAL A 240 8.84 -105.54 -50.95
CA VAL A 240 10.26 -105.87 -50.77
C VAL A 240 10.45 -107.16 -49.97
N ARG A 241 9.60 -107.48 -49.00
CA ARG A 241 9.63 -108.78 -48.31
C ARG A 241 9.22 -109.90 -49.24
N THR A 242 8.25 -109.71 -50.14
CA THR A 242 7.92 -110.72 -51.16
C THR A 242 9.02 -110.86 -52.21
N THR A 243 9.73 -109.79 -52.60
CA THR A 243 10.85 -109.88 -53.54
C THR A 243 12.14 -110.39 -52.88
N VAL A 244 12.38 -110.12 -51.60
CA VAL A 244 13.42 -110.79 -50.80
C VAL A 244 13.07 -112.27 -50.62
N GLN A 245 11.80 -112.62 -50.41
CA GLN A 245 11.35 -114.02 -50.43
C GLN A 245 11.40 -114.68 -51.82
N THR A 246 11.71 -113.95 -52.91
CA THR A 246 12.15 -114.55 -54.19
C THR A 246 13.67 -114.50 -54.36
N LEU A 247 14.34 -113.43 -53.91
CA LEU A 247 15.79 -113.29 -53.97
C LEU A 247 16.52 -114.26 -53.03
N ASP A 248 16.01 -114.59 -51.85
CA ASP A 248 16.57 -115.64 -51.00
C ASP A 248 16.42 -117.01 -51.68
N LYS A 249 15.31 -117.27 -52.38
CA LYS A 249 15.15 -118.48 -53.22
C LYS A 249 16.08 -118.49 -54.44
N GLU A 250 16.68 -117.36 -54.81
CA GLU A 250 17.72 -117.24 -55.84
C GLU A 250 19.14 -117.15 -55.26
N LYS A 251 19.29 -116.69 -54.02
CA LYS A 251 20.57 -116.56 -53.29
C LYS A 251 20.94 -117.89 -52.62
N ASP A 252 19.99 -118.65 -52.11
CA ASP A 252 20.22 -120.06 -51.77
C ASP A 252 20.54 -120.89 -53.04
N ARG A 253 20.20 -120.36 -54.23
CA ARG A 253 20.60 -120.88 -55.55
C ARG A 253 21.96 -120.37 -56.05
N LEU A 254 22.62 -119.42 -55.38
CA LEU A 254 23.88 -118.76 -55.79
C LEU A 254 25.00 -118.81 -54.74
N CYS A 255 24.68 -118.77 -53.44
CA CYS A 255 25.66 -119.03 -52.37
C CYS A 255 26.17 -120.49 -52.42
N GLY A 256 25.39 -121.40 -53.03
CA GLY A 256 25.87 -122.73 -53.45
C GLY A 256 27.02 -122.72 -54.47
N GLU A 257 27.45 -121.56 -54.99
CA GLU A 257 28.62 -121.38 -55.85
C GLU A 257 29.70 -120.45 -55.21
N LEU A 258 29.49 -119.96 -53.98
CA LEU A 258 30.18 -118.77 -53.47
C LEU A 258 31.44 -119.02 -52.63
N ASP A 259 31.38 -119.85 -51.60
CA ASP A 259 32.26 -119.72 -50.40
C ASP A 259 33.71 -120.25 -50.55
N LEU A 260 34.50 -119.56 -51.39
CA LEU A 260 35.96 -119.59 -51.47
C LEU A 260 36.45 -118.19 -51.89
N LYS A 261 36.65 -117.24 -50.94
CA LYS A 261 36.77 -115.80 -51.27
C LYS A 261 37.69 -114.91 -50.40
N ALA A 262 38.19 -115.33 -49.23
CA ALA A 262 38.77 -114.39 -48.25
C ALA A 262 39.94 -114.99 -47.42
N GLU A 263 40.05 -114.60 -46.13
CA GLU A 263 41.04 -114.99 -45.10
C GLU A 263 42.40 -114.24 -45.20
N GLU A 264 42.62 -113.18 -44.40
CA GLU A 264 43.63 -112.13 -44.67
C GLU A 264 44.49 -111.55 -43.50
N ASN A 265 43.91 -110.72 -42.59
CA ASN A 265 44.48 -109.37 -42.30
C ASN A 265 44.71 -109.04 -40.78
N LEU A 266 44.93 -107.72 -40.47
CA LEU A 266 44.48 -106.98 -39.25
C LEU A 266 45.58 -106.38 -38.30
N HIS A 267 45.33 -105.18 -37.69
CA HIS A 267 46.34 -104.47 -36.86
C HIS A 267 45.94 -103.52 -35.67
N LEU A 268 45.42 -102.28 -35.88
CA LEU A 268 46.07 -101.06 -35.27
C LEU A 268 45.56 -100.37 -33.95
N ILE A 269 44.93 -99.18 -34.01
CA ILE A 269 45.32 -97.95 -33.22
C ILE A 269 44.53 -97.61 -31.92
N GLN A 270 45.14 -96.79 -31.00
CA GLN A 270 44.71 -96.58 -29.60
C GLN A 270 45.11 -95.17 -29.02
N GLU A 271 44.31 -94.09 -29.21
CA GLU A 271 44.76 -92.68 -28.97
C GLU A 271 44.29 -91.92 -27.67
N ILE A 272 43.55 -90.80 -27.80
CA ILE A 272 43.63 -89.60 -26.91
C ILE A 272 42.25 -89.19 -26.33
N ASN A 273 42.01 -88.74 -25.08
CA ASN A 273 42.73 -88.00 -23.99
C ASN A 273 42.44 -86.47 -23.92
N SER A 274 42.42 -85.84 -22.71
CA SER A 274 41.71 -84.54 -22.48
C SER A 274 42.34 -83.50 -21.50
N LYS A 275 41.56 -82.89 -20.55
CA LYS A 275 41.79 -81.53 -19.94
C LYS A 275 41.32 -81.38 -18.47
N ALA A 276 41.52 -80.20 -17.84
CA ALA A 276 41.38 -79.94 -16.38
C ALA A 276 40.60 -78.64 -15.95
N ARG A 277 40.60 -78.31 -14.64
CA ARG A 277 39.73 -77.33 -13.93
C ARG A 277 40.32 -75.90 -13.77
N ARG A 278 39.44 -74.87 -13.59
CA ARG A 278 39.80 -73.48 -13.17
C ARG A 278 38.89 -72.84 -12.10
N ILE A 279 37.57 -73.02 -12.19
CA ILE A 279 36.53 -72.17 -11.55
C ILE A 279 36.43 -72.41 -10.02
N GLU A 280 36.33 -71.36 -9.18
CA GLU A 280 36.30 -71.52 -7.70
C GLU A 280 35.76 -70.33 -6.81
N GLU A 281 35.37 -69.16 -7.33
CA GLU A 281 35.65 -67.88 -6.61
C GLU A 281 34.51 -67.01 -5.99
N LEU A 282 33.20 -67.34 -6.10
CA LEU A 282 32.10 -66.34 -5.90
C LEU A 282 31.03 -66.72 -4.86
N ASN A 283 31.42 -67.22 -3.69
CA ASN A 283 30.65 -68.30 -3.04
C ASN A 283 29.64 -67.94 -1.91
N MET A 284 29.37 -66.67 -1.55
CA MET A 284 28.44 -66.32 -0.43
C MET A 284 27.91 -64.86 -0.47
N MET A 285 26.67 -64.59 -0.02
CA MET A 285 26.15 -63.23 0.26
C MET A 285 24.85 -63.19 1.14
N VAL A 286 24.59 -61.99 1.71
CA VAL A 286 23.35 -61.39 2.31
C VAL A 286 22.17 -62.27 2.77
N SER A 287 21.82 -62.11 4.06
CA SER A 287 20.54 -62.47 4.72
C SER A 287 19.97 -61.23 5.44
N GLU A 288 18.74 -61.25 5.99
CA GLU A 288 18.36 -60.74 7.34
C GLU A 288 16.84 -60.67 7.66
N LEU A 289 16.08 -59.66 7.20
CA LEU A 289 14.75 -59.24 7.76
C LEU A 289 13.53 -59.83 6.98
N GLU A 290 12.36 -60.25 7.51
CA GLU A 290 11.65 -60.23 8.83
C GLU A 290 11.08 -58.87 9.34
N ALA A 291 9.90 -58.74 9.99
CA ALA A 291 8.89 -59.72 10.48
C ALA A 291 7.44 -59.13 10.65
N ALA A 292 6.49 -59.98 11.07
CA ALA A 292 5.14 -59.67 11.66
C ALA A 292 4.04 -59.16 10.68
N LEU A 293 2.72 -59.10 10.97
CA LEU A 293 1.84 -59.38 12.14
C LEU A 293 0.37 -59.56 11.60
N ASP A 294 -0.35 -60.69 11.68
CA ASP A 294 -1.05 -61.37 12.81
C ASP A 294 -2.43 -60.79 13.24
N ARG A 295 -3.42 -61.69 13.55
CA ARG A 295 -4.84 -61.49 13.98
C ARG A 295 -5.83 -61.05 12.85
N SER A 296 -7.15 -61.38 12.78
CA SER A 296 -8.13 -62.17 13.57
C SER A 296 -9.53 -62.09 12.87
N LYS A 297 -10.56 -62.98 12.89
CA LYS A 297 -10.83 -64.35 13.40
C LYS A 297 -12.20 -64.92 12.88
N ASP A 298 -12.46 -66.22 13.11
CA ASP A 298 -13.69 -67.01 13.47
C ASP A 298 -15.14 -66.63 13.02
N ASP A 299 -16.16 -67.51 12.96
CA ASP A 299 -16.31 -68.99 12.76
C ASP A 299 -17.83 -69.37 12.50
N THR A 300 -18.15 -70.64 12.20
CA THR A 300 -19.50 -71.29 12.07
C THR A 300 -20.30 -70.94 10.79
N LYS A 301 -20.82 -71.84 9.93
CA LYS A 301 -20.86 -73.32 9.70
C LYS A 301 -21.92 -74.20 10.41
N GLN A 302 -22.43 -75.15 9.58
CA GLN A 302 -22.85 -76.55 9.89
C GLN A 302 -24.30 -76.83 10.39
N LYS A 303 -25.17 -77.44 9.55
CA LYS A 303 -26.22 -78.42 9.98
C LYS A 303 -27.03 -79.22 8.92
N LEU A 304 -27.17 -78.80 7.66
CA LEU A 304 -28.11 -79.41 6.67
C LEU A 304 -27.44 -80.42 5.71
N LYS A 305 -27.93 -81.68 5.63
CA LYS A 305 -27.43 -82.73 4.71
C LYS A 305 -28.37 -83.94 4.52
N GLU A 306 -28.19 -84.65 3.40
CA GLU A 306 -28.72 -85.97 2.97
C GLU A 306 -30.26 -86.15 2.75
N ILE A 307 -30.66 -87.16 1.93
CA ILE A 307 -31.97 -87.24 1.21
C ILE A 307 -32.25 -88.63 0.55
N THR A 308 -33.49 -88.90 0.08
CA THR A 308 -34.03 -89.94 -0.88
C THR A 308 -34.88 -91.13 -0.37
N SER A 309 -35.88 -91.60 -1.18
CA SER A 309 -36.34 -93.02 -1.28
C SER A 309 -37.42 -93.34 -2.38
N MET A 310 -38.74 -93.36 -2.08
CA MET A 310 -39.75 -94.29 -2.68
C MET A 310 -40.37 -93.94 -4.06
N ARG A 311 -40.60 -94.92 -4.98
CA ARG A 311 -41.09 -94.65 -6.38
C ARG A 311 -41.71 -95.76 -7.33
N MET A 312 -42.42 -96.85 -6.91
CA MET A 312 -42.87 -97.97 -7.85
C MET A 312 -44.23 -98.71 -7.51
N GLN A 313 -45.29 -98.85 -8.38
CA GLN A 313 -46.57 -99.65 -8.15
C GLN A 313 -47.60 -99.82 -9.37
N LEU A 314 -48.61 -100.78 -9.39
CA LEU A 314 -49.57 -101.13 -10.55
C LEU A 314 -50.96 -101.91 -10.28
N ASP A 315 -51.80 -102.28 -11.31
CA ASP A 315 -53.33 -102.47 -11.27
C ASP A 315 -54.15 -103.83 -11.59
N ARG A 316 -55.36 -103.85 -12.26
CA ARG A 316 -56.64 -104.64 -11.91
C ARG A 316 -57.42 -105.65 -12.90
N ASN A 317 -58.77 -105.55 -13.21
CA ASN A 317 -59.81 -106.67 -13.38
C ASN A 317 -60.88 -106.67 -14.60
N LEU A 318 -61.90 -107.62 -14.68
CA LEU A 318 -62.93 -107.90 -15.78
C LEU A 318 -64.35 -108.55 -15.36
N GLU A 319 -65.31 -108.90 -16.29
CA GLU A 319 -66.82 -109.11 -16.18
C GLU A 319 -67.57 -110.41 -16.79
N GLU A 320 -68.95 -110.56 -16.77
CA GLU A 320 -69.83 -111.74 -17.25
C GLU A 320 -71.41 -111.51 -17.51
N LEU A 321 -72.24 -112.47 -18.06
CA LEU A 321 -73.72 -112.33 -18.47
C LEU A 321 -74.67 -113.65 -18.57
N ASN A 322 -76.04 -113.60 -18.74
CA ASN A 322 -76.98 -114.80 -18.91
C ASN A 322 -78.48 -114.63 -19.48
N GLU A 323 -79.36 -115.70 -19.59
CA GLU A 323 -80.70 -115.72 -20.34
C GLU A 323 -81.80 -116.86 -19.99
N TYR A 324 -83.16 -116.70 -20.16
CA TYR A 324 -84.29 -117.72 -19.94
C TYR A 324 -85.75 -117.43 -20.55
N ARG A 325 -86.62 -118.43 -20.95
CA ARG A 325 -88.06 -118.29 -21.48
C ARG A 325 -89.09 -119.52 -21.55
N ARG A 326 -90.45 -119.28 -21.49
CA ARG A 326 -91.72 -119.98 -22.06
C ARG A 326 -92.61 -121.08 -21.31
N LYS A 327 -93.99 -121.04 -21.37
CA LYS A 327 -95.03 -122.17 -21.34
C LYS A 327 -96.56 -121.75 -21.57
N LEU A 328 -97.55 -122.69 -21.76
CA LEU A 328 -99.07 -122.51 -21.89
C LEU A 328 -99.93 -123.84 -21.68
N ASP A 329 -101.30 -123.87 -21.47
CA ASP A 329 -102.20 -125.11 -21.49
C ASP A 329 -103.80 -125.04 -21.43
N LEU A 330 -104.51 -126.16 -21.76
CA LEU A 330 -105.85 -126.83 -21.40
C LEU A 330 -107.33 -126.25 -21.46
N ASN A 331 -108.38 -127.16 -21.41
CA ASN A 331 -109.88 -126.91 -21.35
C ASN A 331 -110.84 -128.13 -20.99
N ALA A 332 -112.21 -128.01 -20.91
CA ALA A 332 -113.20 -129.03 -20.34
C ALA A 332 -114.71 -129.07 -20.86
N ARG A 333 -115.67 -129.88 -20.28
CA ARG A 333 -117.15 -130.04 -20.65
C ARG A 333 -118.16 -129.84 -19.48
N ASP A 334 -117.69 -129.61 -18.26
CA ASP A 334 -118.38 -129.90 -16.99
C ASP A 334 -119.38 -128.82 -16.49
N ASN A 335 -119.70 -127.85 -17.33
CA ASN A 335 -120.30 -126.56 -16.91
C ASN A 335 -121.68 -126.61 -16.25
N LYS A 336 -122.58 -127.55 -16.61
CA LYS A 336 -124.01 -127.37 -16.27
C LYS A 336 -124.39 -127.75 -14.84
N ARG A 337 -123.79 -128.79 -14.26
CA ARG A 337 -124.09 -129.17 -12.86
C ARG A 337 -123.52 -128.18 -11.85
N LEU A 338 -122.42 -127.51 -12.21
CA LEU A 338 -121.82 -126.41 -11.44
C LEU A 338 -122.73 -125.19 -11.29
N GLN A 339 -123.92 -125.16 -11.92
CA GLN A 339 -124.80 -123.99 -11.97
C GLN A 339 -125.79 -123.89 -10.80
N ASP A 340 -126.30 -125.01 -10.26
CA ASP A 340 -127.32 -124.99 -9.20
C ASP A 340 -126.68 -124.88 -7.80
N ASP A 341 -125.60 -125.63 -7.53
CA ASP A 341 -124.81 -125.51 -6.29
C ASP A 341 -124.26 -124.07 -6.12
N LEU A 342 -124.00 -123.39 -7.24
CA LEU A 342 -123.62 -121.97 -7.29
C LEU A 342 -124.63 -121.05 -6.61
N LEU A 343 -125.94 -121.31 -6.76
CA LEU A 343 -127.00 -120.39 -6.31
C LEU A 343 -127.15 -120.38 -4.79
N THR A 344 -126.97 -121.52 -4.14
CA THR A 344 -126.99 -121.61 -2.67
C THR A 344 -125.73 -120.97 -2.09
N VAL A 345 -124.56 -121.32 -2.62
CA VAL A 345 -123.27 -120.73 -2.22
C VAL A 345 -123.23 -119.22 -2.47
N THR A 346 -123.95 -118.72 -3.48
CA THR A 346 -124.10 -117.28 -3.74
C THR A 346 -124.80 -116.55 -2.59
N ARG A 347 -125.84 -117.14 -1.97
CA ARG A 347 -126.57 -116.49 -0.86
C ARG A 347 -125.76 -116.45 0.43
N GLU A 348 -125.04 -117.52 0.75
CA GLU A 348 -124.17 -117.55 1.93
C GLU A 348 -122.93 -116.65 1.74
N ASN A 349 -122.40 -116.56 0.50
CA ASN A 349 -121.43 -115.52 0.16
C ASN A 349 -122.01 -114.11 0.35
N GLN A 350 -123.25 -113.82 -0.06
CA GLN A 350 -123.83 -112.48 0.09
C GLN A 350 -123.87 -112.00 1.54
N THR A 351 -124.27 -112.85 2.50
CA THR A 351 -124.25 -112.48 3.93
C THR A 351 -122.82 -112.33 4.46
N LEU A 352 -121.92 -113.27 4.15
CA LEU A 352 -120.52 -113.20 4.58
C LEU A 352 -119.78 -112.01 3.95
N HIS A 353 -120.14 -111.61 2.73
CA HIS A 353 -119.61 -110.41 2.08
C HIS A 353 -120.07 -109.15 2.81
N GLN A 354 -121.32 -109.07 3.27
CA GLN A 354 -121.81 -107.90 4.03
C GLN A 354 -121.13 -107.75 5.40
N GLU A 355 -120.92 -108.84 6.13
CA GLU A 355 -120.16 -108.80 7.39
C GLU A 355 -118.67 -108.48 7.15
N LEU A 356 -118.08 -109.04 6.08
CA LEU A 356 -116.71 -108.71 5.66
C LEU A 356 -116.57 -107.25 5.23
N GLU A 357 -117.56 -106.69 4.53
CA GLU A 357 -117.62 -105.31 4.06
C GLU A 357 -117.68 -104.34 5.24
N HIS A 358 -118.52 -104.59 6.26
CA HIS A 358 -118.53 -103.80 7.49
C HIS A 358 -117.18 -103.83 8.24
N VAL A 359 -116.54 -105.01 8.34
CA VAL A 359 -115.22 -105.13 8.98
C VAL A 359 -114.09 -104.49 8.15
N ILE A 360 -114.23 -104.46 6.82
CA ILE A 360 -113.35 -103.69 5.92
C ILE A 360 -113.53 -102.19 6.14
N ASP A 361 -114.78 -101.70 6.23
CA ASP A 361 -115.08 -100.29 6.46
C ASP A 361 -114.57 -99.83 7.83
N ASP A 362 -114.82 -100.56 8.91
CA ASP A 362 -114.28 -100.24 10.25
C ASP A 362 -112.75 -100.19 10.26
N LYS A 363 -112.10 -101.16 9.59
CA LYS A 363 -110.64 -101.22 9.43
C LYS A 363 -110.11 -100.03 8.64
N GLU A 364 -110.76 -99.65 7.53
CA GLU A 364 -110.35 -98.53 6.70
C GLU A 364 -110.62 -97.19 7.40
N ASN A 365 -111.71 -97.06 8.17
CA ASN A 365 -111.98 -95.92 9.05
C ASN A 365 -110.90 -95.74 10.13
N LEU A 366 -110.52 -96.82 10.84
CA LEU A 366 -109.43 -96.77 11.83
C LEU A 366 -108.08 -96.45 11.18
N LYS A 367 -107.82 -96.98 9.97
CA LYS A 367 -106.62 -96.68 9.17
C LYS A 367 -106.58 -95.22 8.71
N LEU A 368 -107.72 -94.61 8.37
CA LEU A 368 -107.84 -93.19 8.06
C LEU A 368 -107.54 -92.32 9.30
N GLN A 369 -108.10 -92.67 10.47
CA GLN A 369 -107.81 -91.98 11.74
C GLN A 369 -106.32 -92.08 12.12
N VAL A 370 -105.71 -93.27 11.98
CA VAL A 370 -104.26 -93.44 12.19
C VAL A 370 -103.44 -92.60 11.20
N GLN A 371 -103.84 -92.52 9.93
CA GLN A 371 -103.21 -91.62 8.96
C GLN A 371 -103.39 -90.14 9.30
N GLU A 372 -104.50 -89.75 9.93
CA GLU A 372 -104.73 -88.38 10.41
C GLU A 372 -103.83 -88.06 11.61
N TYR A 373 -103.76 -88.93 12.61
CA TYR A 373 -102.81 -88.77 13.72
C TYR A 373 -101.35 -88.74 13.26
N ILE A 374 -100.95 -89.56 12.27
CA ILE A 374 -99.61 -89.50 11.66
C ILE A 374 -99.37 -88.13 10.99
N LYS A 375 -100.36 -87.54 10.32
CA LYS A 375 -100.25 -86.19 9.73
C LYS A 375 -100.13 -85.11 10.80
N GLU A 376 -100.86 -85.19 11.91
CA GLU A 376 -100.74 -84.22 13.01
C GLU A 376 -99.41 -84.37 13.77
N VAL A 377 -98.92 -85.58 14.00
CA VAL A 377 -97.57 -85.81 14.57
C VAL A 377 -96.51 -85.23 13.64
N ALA A 378 -96.55 -85.52 12.34
CA ALA A 378 -95.62 -84.97 11.37
C ALA A 378 -95.69 -83.43 11.29
N LYS A 379 -96.88 -82.82 11.41
CA LYS A 379 -97.01 -81.35 11.53
C LYS A 379 -96.32 -80.82 12.79
N CYS A 380 -96.53 -81.47 13.93
CA CYS A 380 -95.88 -81.09 15.19
C CYS A 380 -94.35 -81.23 15.12
N GLU A 381 -93.83 -82.30 14.52
CA GLU A 381 -92.38 -82.48 14.29
C GLU A 381 -91.80 -81.42 13.36
N ASN A 382 -92.51 -81.05 12.29
CA ASN A 382 -92.13 -79.95 11.41
C ASN A 382 -92.15 -78.59 12.13
N VAL A 383 -93.11 -78.35 13.04
CA VAL A 383 -93.14 -77.13 13.86
C VAL A 383 -92.02 -77.10 14.90
N ILE A 384 -91.71 -78.24 15.54
CA ILE A 384 -90.61 -78.34 16.50
C ILE A 384 -89.26 -78.11 15.80
N THR A 385 -88.99 -78.83 14.71
CA THR A 385 -87.74 -78.65 13.94
C THR A 385 -87.61 -77.23 13.36
N GLN A 386 -88.70 -76.61 12.89
CA GLN A 386 -88.69 -75.20 12.53
C GLN A 386 -88.36 -74.30 13.73
N LYS A 387 -88.90 -74.56 14.92
CA LYS A 387 -88.60 -73.77 16.13
C LYS A 387 -87.19 -74.00 16.66
N GLU A 388 -86.61 -75.18 16.46
CA GLU A 388 -85.20 -75.44 16.73
C GLU A 388 -84.29 -74.69 15.75
N ASN A 389 -84.63 -74.67 14.46
CA ASN A 389 -83.94 -73.88 13.43
C ASN A 389 -84.06 -72.37 13.66
N ASP A 390 -85.24 -71.87 14.05
CA ASP A 390 -85.46 -70.48 14.46
C ASP A 390 -84.55 -70.13 15.66
N ARG A 391 -84.46 -71.04 16.64
CA ARG A 391 -83.67 -70.87 17.86
C ARG A 391 -82.17 -70.88 17.58
N THR A 392 -81.64 -71.81 16.78
CA THR A 392 -80.22 -71.83 16.41
C THR A 392 -79.86 -70.58 15.61
N THR A 393 -80.68 -70.21 14.62
CA THR A 393 -80.52 -68.97 13.84
C THR A 393 -80.48 -67.73 14.76
N LEU A 394 -81.37 -67.64 15.75
CA LEU A 394 -81.39 -66.52 16.70
C LEU A 394 -80.15 -66.50 17.63
N PHE A 395 -79.65 -67.66 18.06
CA PHE A 395 -78.40 -67.74 18.82
C PHE A 395 -77.17 -67.35 17.99
N GLU A 396 -77.13 -67.73 16.71
CA GLU A 396 -76.08 -67.30 15.78
C GLU A 396 -76.15 -65.79 15.52
N GLN A 397 -77.33 -65.24 15.27
CA GLN A 397 -77.54 -63.79 15.17
C GLN A 397 -77.11 -63.05 16.45
N TYR A 398 -77.45 -63.56 17.63
CA TYR A 398 -77.04 -62.95 18.90
C TYR A 398 -75.52 -63.02 19.11
N ARG A 399 -74.89 -64.17 18.80
CA ARG A 399 -73.44 -64.34 18.88
C ARG A 399 -72.73 -63.40 17.91
N ASP A 400 -73.24 -63.27 16.70
CA ASP A 400 -72.61 -62.46 15.66
C ASP A 400 -72.85 -60.96 15.88
N ALA A 401 -74.00 -60.56 16.45
CA ALA A 401 -74.21 -59.21 16.99
C ALA A 401 -73.28 -58.90 18.16
N THR A 402 -73.03 -59.87 19.05
CA THR A 402 -72.06 -59.74 20.15
C THR A 402 -70.63 -59.59 19.60
N ASN A 403 -70.25 -60.41 18.63
CA ASN A 403 -68.96 -60.30 17.93
C ASN A 403 -68.80 -58.95 17.21
N GLN A 404 -69.87 -58.44 16.59
CA GLN A 404 -69.88 -57.10 15.98
C GLN A 404 -69.74 -56.00 17.03
N LEU A 405 -70.41 -56.11 18.17
CA LEU A 405 -70.28 -55.16 19.28
C LEU A 405 -68.86 -55.15 19.85
N SER A 406 -68.25 -56.32 20.10
CA SER A 406 -66.86 -56.39 20.57
C SER A 406 -65.86 -55.86 19.54
N ARG A 407 -66.09 -56.10 18.24
CA ARG A 407 -65.29 -55.47 17.17
C ARG A 407 -65.45 -53.94 17.17
N ALA A 408 -66.68 -53.44 17.27
CA ALA A 408 -66.98 -52.01 17.32
C ALA A 408 -66.34 -51.34 18.55
N GLN A 409 -66.37 -52.00 19.72
CA GLN A 409 -65.69 -51.56 20.94
C GLN A 409 -64.17 -51.52 20.77
N LEU A 410 -63.55 -52.57 20.20
CA LEU A 410 -62.12 -52.57 19.92
C LEU A 410 -61.72 -51.44 18.96
N THR A 411 -62.46 -51.26 17.85
CA THR A 411 -62.21 -50.15 16.92
C THR A 411 -62.47 -48.79 17.55
N LEU A 412 -63.42 -48.66 18.49
CA LEU A 412 -63.63 -47.42 19.23
C LEU A 412 -62.42 -47.11 20.11
N THR A 413 -61.94 -48.07 20.91
CA THR A 413 -60.78 -47.87 21.79
C THR A 413 -59.47 -47.62 21.01
N ASP A 414 -59.33 -48.22 19.83
CA ASP A 414 -58.22 -47.94 18.91
C ASP A 414 -58.31 -46.52 18.34
N MET A 415 -59.49 -46.10 17.85
CA MET A 415 -59.71 -44.74 17.36
C MET A 415 -59.60 -43.68 18.47
N GLU A 416 -59.99 -43.98 19.72
CA GLU A 416 -59.77 -43.12 20.89
C GLU A 416 -58.28 -42.98 21.22
N SER A 417 -57.52 -44.08 21.16
CA SER A 417 -56.05 -44.08 21.32
C SER A 417 -55.37 -43.27 20.21
N GLN A 418 -55.75 -43.49 18.96
CA GLN A 418 -55.26 -42.72 17.82
C GLN A 418 -55.61 -41.23 17.92
N ALA A 419 -56.83 -40.88 18.36
CA ALA A 419 -57.22 -39.50 18.60
C ALA A 419 -56.45 -38.85 19.74
N ALA A 420 -56.13 -39.59 20.82
CA ALA A 420 -55.28 -39.11 21.90
C ALA A 420 -53.83 -38.87 21.43
N ASN A 421 -53.27 -39.80 20.65
CA ASN A 421 -51.94 -39.69 20.06
C ASN A 421 -51.84 -38.50 19.09
N LEU A 422 -52.81 -38.35 18.18
CA LEU A 422 -52.89 -37.21 17.25
C LEU A 422 -53.06 -35.87 17.98
N LYS A 423 -53.81 -35.84 19.09
CA LYS A 423 -53.95 -34.66 19.94
C LYS A 423 -52.62 -34.32 20.64
N GLN A 424 -51.87 -35.31 21.10
CA GLN A 424 -50.54 -35.10 21.67
C GLN A 424 -49.53 -34.63 20.61
N GLU A 425 -49.52 -35.21 19.41
CA GLU A 425 -48.69 -34.73 18.31
C GLU A 425 -49.06 -33.28 17.94
N LEU A 426 -50.35 -32.96 17.78
CA LEU A 426 -50.80 -31.60 17.48
C LEU A 426 -50.35 -30.60 18.55
N LEU A 427 -50.39 -30.96 19.83
CA LEU A 427 -49.86 -30.13 20.91
C LEU A 427 -48.34 -29.92 20.76
N ILE A 428 -47.56 -30.96 20.48
CA ILE A 428 -46.11 -30.85 20.22
C ILE A 428 -45.85 -29.94 19.01
N LYS A 429 -46.51 -30.19 17.87
CA LYS A 429 -46.38 -29.35 16.66
C LYS A 429 -46.79 -27.90 16.92
N SER A 430 -47.79 -27.64 17.77
CA SER A 430 -48.20 -26.27 18.13
C SER A 430 -47.14 -25.55 18.97
N ALA A 431 -46.45 -26.27 19.87
CA ALA A 431 -45.34 -25.74 20.64
C ALA A 431 -44.09 -25.49 19.76
N ASP A 432 -43.81 -26.40 18.83
CA ASP A 432 -42.72 -26.23 17.85
C ASP A 432 -43.01 -25.06 16.90
N LEU A 433 -44.23 -24.94 16.35
CA LEU A 433 -44.64 -23.79 15.52
C LEU A 433 -44.51 -22.48 16.27
N LYS A 434 -44.87 -22.43 17.56
CA LYS A 434 -44.67 -21.24 18.39
C LYS A 434 -43.18 -20.91 18.56
N ARG A 435 -42.32 -21.90 18.86
CA ARG A 435 -40.86 -21.72 18.95
C ARG A 435 -40.24 -21.25 17.63
N PHE A 436 -40.72 -21.78 16.50
CA PHE A 436 -40.27 -21.33 15.17
C PHE A 436 -40.73 -19.91 14.87
N ALA A 437 -41.96 -19.52 15.23
CA ALA A 437 -42.42 -18.13 15.10
C ALA A 437 -41.59 -17.16 15.97
N GLU A 438 -41.33 -17.51 17.24
CA GLU A 438 -40.47 -16.74 18.15
C GLU A 438 -39.03 -16.63 17.61
N ARG A 439 -38.49 -17.70 16.98
CA ARG A 439 -37.17 -17.68 16.34
C ARG A 439 -37.14 -16.86 15.04
N ILE A 440 -38.20 -16.88 14.24
CA ILE A 440 -38.33 -16.04 13.05
C ILE A 440 -38.40 -14.56 13.46
N GLU A 441 -39.27 -14.20 14.39
CA GLU A 441 -39.43 -12.83 14.89
C GLU A 441 -38.11 -12.29 15.52
N TYR A 442 -37.32 -13.15 16.16
CA TYR A 442 -35.97 -12.82 16.63
C TYR A 442 -34.99 -12.56 15.46
N LEU A 443 -34.96 -13.46 14.46
CA LEU A 443 -34.09 -13.31 13.28
C LEU A 443 -34.46 -12.11 12.41
N GLU A 444 -35.75 -11.77 12.31
CA GLU A 444 -36.24 -10.56 11.63
C GLU A 444 -35.76 -9.28 12.33
N ARG A 445 -35.75 -9.26 13.67
CA ARG A 445 -35.17 -8.16 14.46
C ARG A 445 -33.65 -8.03 14.25
N GLU A 446 -32.90 -9.14 14.30
CA GLU A 446 -31.46 -9.13 14.01
C GLU A 446 -31.18 -8.63 12.57
N LEU A 447 -31.93 -9.13 11.58
CA LEU A 447 -31.80 -8.72 10.18
C LEU A 447 -32.10 -7.22 10.00
N GLN A 448 -33.14 -6.71 10.66
CA GLN A 448 -33.50 -5.29 10.58
C GLN A 448 -32.46 -4.39 11.27
N GLN A 449 -31.85 -4.83 12.36
CA GLN A 449 -30.74 -4.14 13.02
C GLN A 449 -29.47 -4.14 12.15
N HIS A 450 -29.13 -5.27 11.52
CA HIS A 450 -28.01 -5.33 10.58
C HIS A 450 -28.26 -4.45 9.35
N LEU A 451 -29.50 -4.36 8.87
CA LEU A 451 -29.87 -3.50 7.75
C LEU A 451 -29.72 -2.01 8.09
N SER A 452 -30.13 -1.56 9.28
CA SER A 452 -29.95 -0.15 9.68
C SER A 452 -28.47 0.20 9.83
N VAL A 453 -27.66 -0.68 10.44
CA VAL A 453 -26.20 -0.49 10.55
C VAL A 453 -25.52 -0.47 9.17
N SER A 454 -25.98 -1.29 8.21
CA SER A 454 -25.49 -1.24 6.82
C SER A 454 -25.81 0.10 6.15
N GLN A 455 -27.02 0.64 6.34
CA GLN A 455 -27.42 1.95 5.81
C GLN A 455 -26.61 3.09 6.42
N GLU A 456 -26.27 3.02 7.71
CA GLU A 456 -25.37 3.97 8.36
C GLU A 456 -23.96 3.92 7.75
N TYR A 457 -23.41 2.73 7.51
CA TYR A 457 -22.11 2.58 6.83
C TYR A 457 -22.14 3.05 5.37
N GLU A 458 -23.20 2.79 4.61
CA GLU A 458 -23.38 3.32 3.25
C GLU A 458 -23.41 4.86 3.24
N LEU A 459 -24.09 5.48 4.22
CA LEU A 459 -24.13 6.92 4.37
C LEU A 459 -22.76 7.50 4.76
N GLN A 460 -22.02 6.84 5.65
CA GLN A 460 -20.65 7.20 6.02
C GLN A 460 -19.70 7.09 4.80
N LEU A 461 -19.76 6.00 4.04
CA LEU A 461 -18.98 5.79 2.82
C LEU A 461 -19.32 6.84 1.75
N SER A 462 -20.60 7.17 1.56
CA SER A 462 -21.03 8.23 0.64
C SER A 462 -20.46 9.59 1.03
N ASN A 463 -20.48 9.93 2.32
CA ASN A 463 -19.92 11.18 2.82
C ASN A 463 -18.38 11.21 2.75
N MET A 464 -17.70 10.09 3.02
CA MET A 464 -16.25 9.96 2.85
C MET A 464 -15.85 10.08 1.38
N ASN A 465 -16.56 9.44 0.46
CA ASN A 465 -16.30 9.53 -0.97
C ASN A 465 -16.51 10.95 -1.52
N ARG A 466 -17.55 11.67 -1.07
CA ARG A 466 -17.73 13.11 -1.34
C ARG A 466 -16.59 13.96 -0.77
N SER A 467 -15.99 13.56 0.35
CA SER A 467 -14.82 14.25 0.92
C SER A 467 -13.56 13.99 0.08
N LEU A 468 -13.33 12.73 -0.29
CA LEU A 468 -12.24 12.30 -1.17
C LEU A 468 -12.29 13.02 -2.52
N GLN A 469 -13.45 13.09 -3.17
CA GLN A 469 -13.62 13.81 -4.44
C GLN A 469 -13.22 15.29 -4.33
N ARG A 470 -13.65 16.00 -3.26
CA ARG A 470 -13.25 17.40 -3.03
C ARG A 470 -11.75 17.53 -2.82
N ASN A 471 -11.13 16.60 -2.09
CA ASN A 471 -9.69 16.58 -1.89
C ASN A 471 -8.93 16.30 -3.20
N GLU A 472 -9.43 15.40 -4.05
CA GLU A 472 -8.89 15.21 -5.40
C GLU A 472 -9.02 16.47 -6.26
N GLU A 473 -10.15 17.19 -6.21
CA GLU A 473 -10.34 18.44 -6.94
C GLU A 473 -9.40 19.55 -6.45
N ILE A 474 -9.10 19.59 -5.15
CA ILE A 474 -8.08 20.49 -4.57
C ILE A 474 -6.68 20.08 -5.05
N ILE A 475 -6.33 18.79 -5.02
CA ILE A 475 -5.04 18.29 -5.51
C ILE A 475 -4.88 18.58 -7.02
N LYS A 476 -5.92 18.39 -7.83
CA LYS A 476 -5.92 18.71 -9.27
C LYS A 476 -5.68 20.20 -9.52
N LYS A 477 -6.27 21.10 -8.72
CA LYS A 477 -5.99 22.55 -8.77
C LYS A 477 -4.54 22.86 -8.39
N LEU A 478 -4.06 22.37 -7.26
CA LEU A 478 -2.68 22.58 -6.80
C LEU A 478 -1.64 22.02 -7.79
N GLN A 479 -1.96 20.93 -8.51
CA GLN A 479 -1.12 20.37 -9.57
C GLN A 479 -1.03 21.33 -10.79
N ILE A 480 -2.13 21.97 -11.17
CA ILE A 480 -2.18 23.00 -12.23
C ILE A 480 -1.42 24.25 -11.78
N ASP A 481 -1.65 24.74 -10.57
CA ASP A 481 -0.96 25.92 -10.02
C ASP A 481 0.56 25.69 -9.98
N LYS A 482 0.99 24.50 -9.51
CA LYS A 482 2.40 24.07 -9.55
C LYS A 482 2.98 24.06 -10.96
N GLN A 483 2.21 23.64 -11.98
CA GLN A 483 2.64 23.66 -13.37
C GLN A 483 2.76 25.09 -13.92
N ASN A 484 1.85 25.98 -13.54
CA ASN A 484 1.90 27.40 -13.88
C ASN A 484 3.16 28.06 -13.28
N TYR A 485 3.39 27.92 -11.97
CA TYR A 485 4.58 28.44 -11.31
C TYR A 485 5.88 27.85 -11.87
N ALA A 486 5.90 26.57 -12.27
CA ALA A 486 7.06 25.96 -12.94
C ALA A 486 7.34 26.60 -14.32
N SER A 487 6.28 26.95 -15.08
CA SER A 487 6.41 27.70 -16.32
C SER A 487 6.91 29.13 -16.08
N GLU A 488 6.39 29.83 -15.06
CA GLU A 488 6.83 31.18 -14.69
C GLU A 488 8.30 31.20 -14.27
N ILE A 489 8.73 30.26 -13.43
CA ILE A 489 10.14 30.09 -13.04
C ILE A 489 11.04 29.84 -14.26
N THR A 490 10.54 29.13 -15.27
CA THR A 490 11.27 28.89 -16.53
C THR A 490 11.37 30.19 -17.34
N ASN A 491 10.26 30.89 -17.55
CA ASN A 491 10.23 32.19 -18.23
C ASN A 491 11.16 33.22 -17.56
N ILE A 492 11.23 33.24 -16.23
CA ILE A 492 12.12 34.13 -15.45
C ILE A 492 13.60 33.73 -15.64
N ARG A 493 13.91 32.43 -15.74
CA ARG A 493 15.28 31.96 -16.05
C ARG A 493 15.71 32.38 -17.45
N ASP A 494 14.84 32.18 -18.45
CA ASP A 494 15.12 32.55 -19.84
C ASP A 494 15.27 34.08 -20.00
N LEU A 495 14.47 34.86 -19.27
CA LEU A 495 14.63 36.31 -19.18
C LEU A 495 15.96 36.70 -18.52
N ASN A 496 16.36 36.06 -17.43
CA ASN A 496 17.65 36.31 -16.78
C ASN A 496 18.84 35.96 -17.69
N VAL A 497 18.79 34.86 -18.44
CA VAL A 497 19.80 34.53 -19.47
C VAL A 497 19.83 35.59 -20.57
N THR A 498 18.66 36.09 -20.98
CA THR A 498 18.55 37.19 -21.97
C THR A 498 19.08 38.53 -21.43
N VAL A 499 18.99 38.78 -20.12
CA VAL A 499 19.55 39.97 -19.47
C VAL A 499 21.07 39.84 -19.31
N GLU A 500 21.57 38.70 -18.84
CA GLU A 500 23.02 38.47 -18.69
C GLU A 500 23.75 38.47 -20.04
N THR A 501 23.19 37.85 -21.08
CA THR A 501 23.79 37.92 -22.44
C THR A 501 23.81 39.34 -23.01
N LYS A 502 22.78 40.16 -22.75
CA LYS A 502 22.79 41.60 -23.12
C LYS A 502 23.79 42.40 -22.29
N LYS A 503 23.92 42.12 -20.99
CA LYS A 503 24.92 42.72 -20.09
C LYS A 503 26.33 42.39 -20.56
N GLU A 504 26.62 41.14 -20.91
CA GLU A 504 27.89 40.76 -21.53
C GLU A 504 28.15 41.49 -22.85
N GLN A 505 27.15 41.61 -23.74
CA GLN A 505 27.28 42.37 -24.98
C GLN A 505 27.62 43.85 -24.73
N ILE A 506 26.95 44.48 -23.76
CA ILE A 506 27.22 45.88 -23.37
C ILE A 506 28.62 46.01 -22.75
N ILE A 507 29.05 45.08 -21.90
CA ILE A 507 30.42 45.07 -21.33
C ILE A 507 31.47 44.95 -22.44
N ARG A 508 31.27 44.06 -23.42
CA ARG A 508 32.18 43.91 -24.57
C ARG A 508 32.19 45.14 -25.49
N GLN A 509 31.07 45.85 -25.61
CA GLN A 509 31.00 47.12 -26.34
C GLN A 509 31.70 48.25 -25.57
N LEU A 510 31.55 48.28 -24.24
CA LEU A 510 32.22 49.24 -23.37
C LEU A 510 33.73 49.06 -23.43
N THR A 511 34.26 47.85 -23.24
CA THR A 511 35.72 47.62 -23.28
C THR A 511 36.32 47.89 -24.66
N ALA A 512 35.59 47.60 -25.75
CA ALA A 512 36.00 48.00 -27.09
C ALA A 512 36.10 49.53 -27.25
N LYS A 513 35.17 50.29 -26.65
CA LYS A 513 35.20 51.76 -26.65
C LYS A 513 36.19 52.37 -25.66
N GLU A 514 36.52 51.68 -24.58
CA GLU A 514 37.62 52.05 -23.68
C GLU A 514 38.96 51.92 -24.41
N ILE A 515 39.21 50.81 -25.11
CA ILE A 515 40.41 50.61 -25.94
C ILE A 515 40.50 51.64 -27.08
N GLU A 516 39.38 51.94 -27.75
CA GLU A 516 39.34 52.99 -28.79
C GLU A 516 39.67 54.38 -28.21
N ASN A 517 39.20 54.68 -26.99
CA ASN A 517 39.48 55.93 -26.29
C ASN A 517 40.96 55.99 -25.82
N GLU A 518 41.54 54.90 -25.33
CA GLU A 518 42.98 54.81 -25.01
C GLU A 518 43.84 55.02 -26.26
N GLN A 519 43.48 54.43 -27.40
CA GLN A 519 44.17 54.63 -28.68
C GLN A 519 44.08 56.08 -29.17
N LEU A 520 42.91 56.72 -29.05
CA LEU A 520 42.73 58.13 -29.38
C LEU A 520 43.50 59.04 -28.41
N GLN A 521 43.58 58.72 -27.12
CA GLN A 521 44.37 59.47 -26.15
C GLN A 521 45.88 59.34 -26.41
N ALA A 522 46.36 58.16 -26.79
CA ALA A 522 47.74 57.96 -27.25
C ALA A 522 48.05 58.81 -28.49
N ALA A 523 47.21 58.74 -29.52
CA ALA A 523 47.37 59.57 -30.73
C ALA A 523 47.33 61.08 -30.44
N ILE A 524 46.49 61.53 -29.49
CA ILE A 524 46.46 62.93 -29.02
C ILE A 524 47.74 63.29 -28.25
N SER A 525 48.37 62.33 -27.55
CA SER A 525 49.67 62.54 -26.90
C SER A 525 50.79 62.67 -27.93
N ASP A 526 50.82 61.80 -28.93
CA ASP A 526 51.82 61.83 -30.01
C ASP A 526 51.72 63.13 -30.82
N MET A 527 50.50 63.55 -31.19
CA MET A 527 50.26 64.85 -31.85
C MET A 527 50.69 66.04 -30.99
N LYS A 528 50.56 65.99 -29.66
CA LYS A 528 51.07 67.05 -28.77
C LYS A 528 52.59 67.11 -28.78
N ILE A 529 53.26 65.96 -28.70
CA ILE A 529 54.73 65.87 -28.79
C ILE A 529 55.22 66.42 -30.13
N GLU A 530 54.55 66.09 -31.23
CA GLU A 530 54.84 66.67 -32.56
C GLU A 530 54.61 68.19 -32.59
N ILE A 531 53.50 68.70 -32.03
CA ILE A 531 53.21 70.14 -31.93
C ILE A 531 54.28 70.87 -31.10
N ASP A 532 54.74 70.30 -29.98
CA ASP A 532 55.79 70.88 -29.14
C ASP A 532 57.15 70.87 -29.84
N MET A 533 57.47 69.81 -30.58
CA MET A 533 58.65 69.74 -31.45
C MET A 533 58.60 70.79 -32.57
N LEU A 534 57.47 70.96 -33.24
CA LEU A 534 57.27 71.95 -34.29
C LEU A 534 57.31 73.39 -33.73
N HIS A 535 56.77 73.65 -32.53
CA HIS A 535 56.95 74.93 -31.85
C HIS A 535 58.43 75.21 -31.54
N THR A 536 59.17 74.20 -31.10
CA THR A 536 60.61 74.31 -30.80
C THR A 536 61.43 74.57 -32.08
N GLN A 537 61.07 73.94 -33.19
CA GLN A 537 61.66 74.24 -34.50
C GLN A 537 61.34 75.67 -34.93
N LEU A 538 60.07 76.11 -34.84
CA LEU A 538 59.64 77.46 -35.20
C LEU A 538 60.28 78.56 -34.35
N THR A 539 60.57 78.31 -33.06
CA THR A 539 61.33 79.27 -32.23
C THR A 539 62.80 79.34 -32.64
N ASN A 540 63.41 78.20 -33.00
CA ASN A 540 64.77 78.18 -33.54
C ASN A 540 64.89 78.87 -34.90
N GLU A 541 63.92 78.68 -35.81
CA GLU A 541 63.86 79.38 -37.09
C GLU A 541 63.68 80.89 -36.90
N LYS A 542 62.78 81.33 -35.99
CA LYS A 542 62.63 82.75 -35.65
C LYS A 542 63.92 83.36 -35.09
N ALA A 543 64.66 82.62 -34.27
CA ALA A 543 65.98 83.05 -33.79
C ALA A 543 67.02 83.12 -34.92
N MET A 544 67.03 82.17 -35.86
CA MET A 544 67.90 82.23 -37.05
C MET A 544 67.56 83.42 -37.96
N VAL A 545 66.27 83.68 -38.21
CA VAL A 545 65.81 84.85 -38.98
C VAL A 545 66.27 86.14 -38.31
N HIS A 546 66.09 86.27 -36.99
CA HIS A 546 66.54 87.47 -36.26
C HIS A 546 68.06 87.68 -36.34
N ASN A 547 68.86 86.60 -36.20
CA ASN A 547 70.31 86.66 -36.38
C ASN A 547 70.70 87.07 -37.81
N LEU A 548 69.96 86.61 -38.83
CA LEU A 548 70.18 86.99 -40.22
C LEU A 548 69.79 88.46 -40.49
N GLU A 549 68.71 88.95 -39.88
CA GLU A 549 68.31 90.36 -39.92
C GLU A 549 69.38 91.27 -39.27
N GLU A 550 69.94 90.87 -38.13
CA GLU A 550 71.04 91.58 -37.47
C GLU A 550 72.31 91.60 -38.32
N ILE A 551 72.68 90.46 -38.93
CA ILE A 551 73.81 90.36 -39.85
C ILE A 551 73.61 91.27 -41.07
N ILE A 552 72.43 91.25 -41.69
CA ILE A 552 72.08 92.11 -42.84
C ILE A 552 72.10 93.60 -42.45
N GLY A 553 71.60 93.94 -41.26
CA GLY A 553 71.71 95.29 -40.69
C GLY A 553 73.16 95.74 -40.57
N SER A 554 74.00 94.91 -39.94
CA SER A 554 75.44 95.17 -39.78
C SER A 554 76.20 95.27 -41.11
N SER A 555 75.72 94.58 -42.15
CA SER A 555 76.29 94.64 -43.50
C SER A 555 75.96 95.98 -44.18
N ARG A 556 74.71 96.43 -44.10
CA ARG A 556 74.26 97.71 -44.66
C ARG A 556 74.94 98.90 -43.97
N GLU A 557 75.09 98.83 -42.65
CA GLU A 557 75.84 99.81 -41.84
C GLU A 557 77.29 99.95 -42.33
N LYS A 558 77.99 98.81 -42.54
CA LYS A 558 79.37 98.79 -43.07
C LYS A 558 79.48 99.29 -44.50
N GLU A 559 78.51 98.94 -45.36
CA GLU A 559 78.49 99.37 -46.76
C GLU A 559 78.31 100.89 -46.86
N PHE A 560 77.41 101.47 -46.06
CA PHE A 560 77.23 102.92 -45.95
C PHE A 560 78.49 103.65 -45.43
N GLN A 561 79.14 103.13 -44.38
CA GLN A 561 80.41 103.69 -43.88
C GLN A 561 81.54 103.61 -44.92
N SER A 562 81.61 102.51 -45.68
CA SER A 562 82.58 102.34 -46.78
C SER A 562 82.33 103.35 -47.91
N GLN A 563 81.07 103.62 -48.24
CA GLN A 563 80.70 104.59 -49.28
C GLN A 563 81.10 106.03 -48.92
N ILE A 564 80.99 106.42 -47.63
CA ILE A 564 81.48 107.71 -47.13
C ILE A 564 83.00 107.81 -47.30
N GLN A 565 83.75 106.78 -46.86
CA GLN A 565 85.22 106.78 -46.98
C GLN A 565 85.69 106.84 -48.44
N ALA A 566 84.99 106.19 -49.37
CA ALA A 566 85.27 106.30 -50.79
C ALA A 566 85.07 107.74 -51.32
N GLN A 567 83.98 108.39 -50.92
CA GLN A 567 83.68 109.78 -51.31
C GLN A 567 84.72 110.78 -50.75
N GLU A 568 85.23 110.56 -49.54
CA GLU A 568 86.36 111.32 -48.99
C GLU A 568 87.62 111.14 -49.85
N LYS A 569 87.99 109.91 -50.19
CA LYS A 569 89.18 109.62 -51.03
C LYS A 569 89.09 110.24 -52.43
N ASP A 570 87.92 110.21 -53.08
CA ASP A 570 87.74 110.86 -54.38
C ASP A 570 87.93 112.38 -54.31
N SER A 571 87.53 113.02 -53.19
CA SER A 571 87.73 114.46 -52.98
C SER A 571 89.22 114.83 -52.82
N GLU A 572 90.01 114.02 -52.12
CA GLU A 572 91.48 114.16 -52.05
C GLU A 572 92.13 113.99 -53.43
N LEU A 573 91.66 113.01 -54.21
CA LEU A 573 92.21 112.67 -55.52
C LEU A 573 91.95 113.78 -56.55
N GLN A 574 90.78 114.43 -56.49
CA GLN A 574 90.48 115.63 -57.29
C GLN A 574 91.42 116.80 -56.96
N LEU A 575 91.65 117.08 -55.67
CA LEU A 575 92.62 118.08 -55.21
C LEU A 575 94.05 117.82 -55.72
N ILE A 576 94.45 116.54 -55.84
CA ILE A 576 95.75 116.15 -56.40
C ILE A 576 95.79 116.35 -57.92
N LYS A 577 94.70 116.05 -58.66
CA LYS A 577 94.60 116.30 -60.12
C LYS A 577 94.76 117.77 -60.46
N ASP A 578 94.07 118.66 -59.75
CA ASP A 578 94.15 120.10 -60.02
C ASP A 578 95.56 120.65 -59.74
N ARG A 579 96.24 120.11 -58.72
CA ARG A 579 97.65 120.39 -58.44
C ARG A 579 98.61 119.86 -59.51
N ALA A 580 98.31 118.73 -60.14
CA ALA A 580 99.08 118.19 -61.26
C ALA A 580 98.91 119.03 -62.54
N ASN A 581 97.68 119.42 -62.88
CA ASN A 581 97.38 120.29 -64.02
C ASN A 581 98.14 121.64 -63.94
N MET A 582 98.22 122.23 -62.74
CA MET A 582 98.99 123.45 -62.49
C MET A 582 100.52 123.27 -62.66
N ASN A 583 101.05 122.07 -62.44
CA ASN A 583 102.46 121.77 -62.71
C ASN A 583 102.70 121.55 -64.21
N ASP A 584 101.82 120.83 -64.92
CA ASP A 584 101.97 120.59 -66.37
C ASP A 584 101.94 121.88 -67.19
N LEU A 585 101.07 122.84 -66.85
CA LEU A 585 101.07 124.18 -67.48
C LEU A 585 102.42 124.90 -67.30
N LYS A 586 103.08 124.69 -66.15
CA LYS A 586 104.40 125.26 -65.82
C LYS A 586 105.54 124.57 -66.58
N VAL A 587 105.45 123.24 -66.75
CA VAL A 587 106.38 122.47 -67.61
C VAL A 587 106.22 122.85 -69.08
N GLN A 588 104.99 123.12 -69.54
CA GLN A 588 104.75 123.62 -70.91
C GLN A 588 105.33 125.02 -71.16
N SER A 589 105.30 125.94 -70.19
CA SER A 589 105.94 127.25 -70.36
C SER A 589 107.47 127.11 -70.41
N GLN A 590 108.07 126.33 -69.52
CA GLN A 590 109.51 126.05 -69.51
C GLN A 590 109.97 125.31 -70.78
N SER A 591 109.15 124.41 -71.33
CA SER A 591 109.46 123.71 -72.59
C SER A 591 109.49 124.67 -73.80
N LYS A 592 108.65 125.71 -73.82
CA LYS A 592 108.68 126.76 -74.85
C LYS A 592 109.92 127.65 -74.72
N GLU A 593 110.33 127.96 -73.49
CA GLU A 593 111.54 128.72 -73.19
C GLU A 593 112.81 127.95 -73.61
N ILE A 594 112.89 126.64 -73.30
CA ILE A 594 113.96 125.75 -73.77
C ILE A 594 113.99 125.66 -75.31
N ALA A 595 112.84 125.63 -75.97
CA ALA A 595 112.78 125.61 -77.43
C ALA A 595 113.33 126.92 -78.06
N ALA A 596 113.01 128.08 -77.47
CA ALA A 596 113.54 129.38 -77.90
C ALA A 596 115.07 129.45 -77.71
N LEU A 597 115.58 129.01 -76.56
CA LEU A 597 117.03 128.96 -76.30
C LEU A 597 117.77 128.01 -77.25
N ARG A 598 117.17 126.86 -77.61
CA ARG A 598 117.74 125.94 -78.62
C ARG A 598 117.78 126.56 -80.02
N ALA A 599 116.75 127.29 -80.43
CA ALA A 599 116.76 128.03 -81.69
C ALA A 599 117.85 129.12 -81.70
N GLN A 600 118.07 129.78 -80.56
CA GLN A 600 119.13 130.79 -80.40
C GLN A 600 120.54 130.17 -80.48
N ILE A 601 120.75 128.96 -79.93
CA ILE A 601 121.99 128.20 -80.08
C ILE A 601 122.26 127.86 -81.56
N ILE A 602 121.26 127.36 -82.30
CA ILE A 602 121.42 127.03 -83.74
C ILE A 602 121.75 128.28 -84.57
N GLY A 603 121.19 129.44 -84.20
CA GLY A 603 121.58 130.74 -84.77
C GLY A 603 123.07 131.05 -84.55
N LEU A 604 123.56 130.91 -83.31
CA LEU A 604 124.96 131.12 -82.97
C LEU A 604 125.91 130.10 -83.65
N GLU A 605 125.48 128.84 -83.82
CA GLU A 605 126.25 127.81 -84.52
C GLU A 605 126.38 128.10 -86.02
N THR A 606 125.29 128.51 -86.67
CA THR A 606 125.29 128.88 -88.09
C THR A 606 126.09 130.17 -88.36
N ASP A 607 126.11 131.12 -87.43
CA ASP A 607 127.02 132.26 -87.49
C ASP A 607 128.49 131.87 -87.24
N ASN A 608 128.76 130.93 -86.34
CA ASN A 608 130.10 130.39 -86.08
C ASN A 608 130.68 129.74 -87.34
N ASP A 609 129.89 128.95 -88.07
CA ASP A 609 130.29 128.35 -89.34
C ASP A 609 130.38 129.36 -90.51
N ARG A 610 129.57 130.42 -90.50
CA ARG A 610 129.71 131.55 -91.44
C ARG A 610 131.04 132.29 -91.21
N LEU A 611 131.38 132.57 -89.96
CA LEU A 611 132.64 133.20 -89.56
C LEU A 611 133.85 132.31 -89.86
N LYS A 612 133.77 131.00 -89.64
CA LYS A 612 134.81 130.05 -90.08
C LYS A 612 135.02 130.07 -91.60
N ARG A 613 133.95 130.16 -92.40
CA ARG A 613 134.07 130.26 -93.88
C ARG A 613 134.76 131.57 -94.29
N GLN A 614 134.49 132.67 -93.60
CA GLN A 614 135.23 133.93 -93.77
C GLN A 614 136.71 133.80 -93.34
N LEU A 615 136.99 133.12 -92.23
CA LEU A 615 138.37 132.81 -91.80
C LEU A 615 139.13 131.95 -92.82
N THR A 616 138.45 131.03 -93.52
CA THR A 616 139.02 130.28 -94.65
C THR A 616 139.10 131.08 -95.96
N SER A 617 138.50 132.27 -96.05
CA SER A 617 138.80 133.22 -97.14
C SER A 617 140.04 134.07 -96.82
N GLU A 618 140.24 134.46 -95.55
CA GLU A 618 141.48 135.10 -95.12
C GLU A 618 142.72 134.18 -95.21
N ARG A 619 142.52 132.84 -95.23
CA ARG A 619 143.59 131.88 -95.58
C ARG A 619 144.24 132.16 -96.93
N PHE A 620 143.57 132.80 -97.89
CA PHE A 620 144.15 133.00 -99.23
C PHE A 620 144.91 134.31 -99.38
N GLU A 621 144.37 135.42 -98.85
CA GLU A 621 145.02 136.73 -98.91
C GLU A 621 146.28 136.79 -98.03
N ARG A 622 146.28 136.19 -96.82
CA ARG A 622 147.47 136.23 -95.94
C ARG A 622 148.57 135.24 -96.32
N GLU A 623 148.27 134.12 -96.98
CA GLU A 623 149.30 133.22 -97.54
C GLU A 623 150.16 133.98 -98.58
N LYS A 624 149.55 134.89 -99.35
CA LYS A 624 150.21 135.77 -100.32
C LYS A 624 150.97 136.94 -99.68
N ALA A 625 150.66 137.31 -98.43
CA ALA A 625 151.26 138.46 -97.73
C ALA A 625 152.22 138.09 -96.58
N ALA A 626 152.29 136.81 -96.19
CA ALA A 626 153.11 136.31 -95.08
C ALA A 626 154.18 135.29 -95.50
N GLN A 627 154.43 135.12 -96.81
CA GLN A 627 155.61 134.40 -97.31
C GLN A 627 156.94 135.08 -96.89
N ASP A 628 156.88 136.28 -96.31
CA ASP A 628 157.99 136.97 -95.63
C ASP A 628 158.27 136.49 -94.18
N LEU A 629 157.31 135.90 -93.42
CA LEU A 629 157.41 135.73 -91.95
C LEU A 629 156.97 134.36 -91.34
N ARG A 630 157.43 133.23 -91.93
CA ARG A 630 158.10 132.09 -91.24
C ARG A 630 157.48 131.37 -89.98
N LYS A 631 157.18 130.05 -90.14
CA LYS A 631 157.46 128.84 -89.26
C LYS A 631 156.51 128.32 -88.11
N LEU A 632 156.14 127.01 -88.24
CA LEU A 632 156.16 125.86 -87.26
C LEU A 632 154.97 125.42 -86.28
N THR A 633 154.28 124.30 -86.64
CA THR A 633 153.97 122.99 -85.92
C THR A 633 153.02 122.74 -84.68
N ASP A 634 151.99 121.87 -84.89
CA ASP A 634 151.62 120.51 -84.31
C ASP A 634 150.92 120.13 -82.93
N LEU A 635 149.77 119.40 -83.04
CA LEU A 635 149.21 118.13 -82.40
C LEU A 635 148.77 117.85 -80.90
N THR A 636 147.83 116.85 -80.73
CA THR A 636 147.61 115.77 -79.66
C THR A 636 146.19 115.61 -78.96
N SER A 637 145.96 114.71 -77.95
CA SER A 637 144.71 113.89 -77.67
C SER A 637 144.31 113.52 -76.17
N HIS A 638 143.29 112.61 -75.93
CA HIS A 638 142.88 111.80 -74.70
C HIS A 638 141.70 112.25 -73.74
N ILE A 639 140.99 111.45 -72.86
CA ILE A 639 140.50 110.01 -72.73
C ILE A 639 139.57 109.76 -71.45
N ASP A 640 138.97 108.54 -71.23
CA ASP A 640 138.44 107.86 -69.96
C ASP A 640 137.11 108.27 -69.19
N TYR A 641 136.44 107.51 -68.24
CA TYR A 641 136.16 106.04 -67.94
C TYR A 641 135.10 105.78 -66.76
N ASP A 642 134.59 104.53 -66.61
CA ASP A 642 133.95 103.75 -65.45
C ASP A 642 132.63 104.04 -64.63
N ALA A 643 132.23 103.09 -63.73
CA ALA A 643 130.90 102.96 -63.05
C ALA A 643 130.81 102.12 -61.70
N ARG A 644 129.58 102.07 -61.09
CA ARG A 644 128.96 101.08 -60.12
C ARG A 644 129.10 101.18 -58.55
N TYR A 645 128.02 100.69 -57.88
CA TYR A 645 127.91 99.78 -56.69
C TYR A 645 127.60 100.21 -55.20
N ARG A 646 126.52 99.60 -54.65
CA ARG A 646 126.31 98.83 -53.37
C ARG A 646 126.40 99.42 -51.90
N ASN A 647 125.34 99.07 -51.12
CA ASN A 647 125.28 98.45 -49.76
C ASN A 647 125.75 99.11 -48.41
N THR A 648 124.79 99.11 -47.45
CA THR A 648 124.86 98.72 -45.99
C THR A 648 125.65 99.52 -44.92
N SER A 649 124.94 99.81 -43.79
CA SER A 649 125.32 99.60 -42.36
C SER A 649 125.32 100.80 -41.36
N THR A 650 124.73 100.52 -40.18
CA THR A 650 125.05 100.97 -38.79
C THR A 650 124.83 102.42 -38.26
N VAL A 651 124.02 102.49 -37.17
CA VAL A 651 124.15 103.36 -35.95
C VAL A 651 123.80 104.88 -36.17
N THR A 652 123.08 105.64 -35.31
CA THR A 652 123.17 105.87 -33.84
C THR A 652 121.88 106.50 -33.22
N THR A 653 121.66 106.37 -31.89
CA THR A 653 121.00 107.30 -30.89
C THR A 653 119.87 108.32 -31.27
N THR A 654 118.84 108.70 -30.47
CA THR A 654 118.40 108.44 -29.06
C THR A 654 117.02 109.09 -28.74
N ASN A 655 116.26 108.55 -27.75
CA ASN A 655 115.36 109.26 -26.78
C ASN A 655 114.03 109.94 -27.29
N VAL A 656 112.93 110.07 -26.52
CA VAL A 656 112.63 109.76 -25.08
C VAL A 656 111.11 109.56 -24.74
N HIS A 657 110.79 108.66 -23.79
CA HIS A 657 109.59 108.56 -22.89
C HIS A 657 108.15 108.37 -23.47
N ARG A 658 107.15 107.73 -22.83
CA ARG A 658 106.89 106.99 -21.53
C ARG A 658 105.55 106.19 -21.68
N SER A 659 104.95 105.38 -20.78
CA SER A 659 105.18 104.91 -19.38
C SER A 659 104.34 103.61 -19.07
N PRO A 660 104.62 102.83 -18.00
CA PRO A 660 103.84 101.64 -17.55
C PRO A 660 103.17 101.83 -16.14
N THR A 661 102.63 100.87 -15.33
CA THR A 661 102.80 99.39 -15.12
C THR A 661 101.74 98.78 -14.14
N ARG A 662 101.66 97.43 -14.01
CA ARG A 662 101.35 96.58 -12.79
C ARG A 662 99.88 96.23 -12.41
N ASN A 663 99.54 95.11 -11.71
CA ASN A 663 100.26 94.06 -10.88
C ASN A 663 99.46 92.69 -10.88
N TYR A 664 99.69 91.54 -10.20
CA TYR A 664 100.68 90.98 -9.22
C TYR A 664 100.88 89.41 -9.29
N SER A 665 100.73 88.62 -8.19
CA SER A 665 101.09 87.16 -7.98
C SER A 665 100.40 86.57 -6.69
N PRO A 666 100.66 85.34 -6.11
CA PRO A 666 101.54 84.17 -6.49
C PRO A 666 101.05 82.68 -6.20
N SER A 667 101.78 81.67 -6.76
CA SER A 667 101.92 80.22 -6.34
C SER A 667 100.77 79.20 -6.64
N ARG A 668 100.92 77.85 -6.64
CA ARG A 668 102.08 76.89 -6.50
C ARG A 668 102.18 75.83 -7.66
N SER A 669 102.18 74.46 -7.62
CA SER A 669 102.02 73.33 -6.64
C SER A 669 102.55 71.95 -7.21
N GLU A 670 102.80 70.89 -6.38
CA GLU A 670 103.50 69.60 -6.72
C GLU A 670 102.97 68.36 -5.90
N ILE A 671 103.30 67.03 -6.06
CA ILE A 671 103.61 66.05 -7.18
C ILE A 671 103.80 64.58 -6.61
N ALA A 672 104.13 63.54 -7.43
CA ALA A 672 104.68 62.17 -7.12
C ALA A 672 103.80 60.88 -7.27
N GLN A 673 104.38 59.66 -7.11
CA GLN A 673 103.91 58.35 -7.66
C GLN A 673 103.91 57.12 -6.67
N THR A 674 103.31 56.00 -7.12
CA THR A 674 103.53 54.55 -6.78
C THR A 674 102.92 53.86 -5.54
N SER A 675 102.75 52.53 -5.68
CA SER A 675 102.07 51.48 -4.86
C SER A 675 102.93 50.93 -3.67
N PRO A 676 102.64 49.81 -2.93
CA PRO A 676 101.59 48.76 -3.02
C PRO A 676 101.00 48.25 -1.66
N THR A 677 100.56 46.96 -1.60
CA THR A 677 100.16 46.07 -0.46
C THR A 677 98.65 45.93 -0.12
N LYS A 678 98.18 44.92 0.64
CA LYS A 678 98.25 43.42 0.54
C LYS A 678 97.48 42.81 1.74
N GLY A 679 96.55 41.86 1.52
CA GLY A 679 95.86 41.06 2.57
C GLY A 679 94.56 40.45 2.01
N ILE A 680 94.38 39.12 1.90
CA ILE A 680 94.14 38.10 2.96
C ILE A 680 92.70 38.22 3.51
N ASP A 681 91.80 37.23 3.40
CA ASP A 681 91.96 35.81 3.01
C ASP A 681 90.69 35.21 2.31
N ARG A 682 90.92 34.24 1.41
CA ARG A 682 90.31 32.88 1.24
C ARG A 682 88.80 32.59 1.37
N SER A 683 88.23 31.52 0.77
CA SER A 683 88.61 30.64 -0.38
C SER A 683 87.56 29.55 -0.63
N CYS A 684 87.48 29.03 -1.88
CA CYS A 684 86.93 27.70 -2.24
C CYS A 684 85.39 27.48 -2.11
N SER A 685 84.74 26.57 -2.87
CA SER A 685 85.13 25.86 -4.11
C SER A 685 83.97 25.08 -4.76
N LEU A 686 83.97 25.01 -6.10
CA LEU A 686 83.63 23.86 -6.98
C LEU A 686 82.29 23.09 -6.83
N CYS A 687 81.61 22.94 -7.98
CA CYS A 687 80.66 21.88 -8.38
C CYS A 687 79.32 21.78 -7.60
N GLY A 688 78.23 21.28 -8.18
CA GLY A 688 78.00 20.87 -9.58
C GLY A 688 76.59 20.26 -9.80
N ASP A 689 76.24 20.07 -11.07
CA ASP A 689 75.28 19.09 -11.64
C ASP A 689 73.83 18.96 -11.11
N THR A 690 72.91 19.50 -11.93
CA THR A 690 71.64 18.87 -12.42
C THR A 690 70.60 18.27 -11.46
N THR A 691 69.45 18.96 -11.41
CA THR A 691 68.05 18.46 -11.54
C THR A 691 67.41 17.53 -10.48
N PRO A 692 66.06 17.58 -10.32
CA PRO A 692 65.11 18.64 -10.72
C PRO A 692 64.98 19.74 -9.65
#